data_AF-A0A6I5RQS0-F1
#
_entry.id   AF-A0A6I5RQS0-F1
#
_cell.length_a   1.000
_cell.length_b   1.000
_cell.length_c   1.000
_cell.angle_alpha   90.00
_cell.angle_beta   90.00
_cell.angle_gamma   90.00
#
_symmetry.space_group_name_H-M   'P 1'
#
loop_
_entity.id
_entity.type
_entity.pdbx_description
1 polymer ?
#
loop_
_entity_poly.entity_id
_entity_poly.type
_entity_poly.pdbx_seq_one_letter_code
_entity_poly.pdbx_strand_id
1 'polypeptide(L)'
;MSDRFELYLTCPKGLESLLAEEARGLGLEEVREHTSAIRGTADMETAYRLCLWSRLGNRVLLVLKRFSMKNADDLYYGVHDVEWADHLDAAGTLAVEFSGHGSGIDNTHFGALKVKDAIVDKLRTPSGERPSVDKLNPDLRVHLRLDRGEAILSLDLSGHSLHQRGYRLQQGAAPLKENLAAAVLIRAGWPRIAAEGGALADPMCGVGTFLVEAAMIAADIAPNLKRERWGFSAWLGHVPALWRKLHDEALARAEAGLARPPLWIRGYEADPRLIQPGRNNVERAGLSDWVKIYQGEVGSFEPRPDQNQKGLVICNPPYGERLGDEASLLYLYQNLGERLRQACLNWEAAVFTGAPDLGKRMGIRSHKQYAFWNGALPCKLLLIKVQPDQFVTGERRQPERDGNDATQPTVASASEPARLSEGGQMFANRLQKNLKQLGKWAKRENISCYRLYDADMPEYALAIDLYQDWVHVQEYAAPRSIDPEKAQARLFDALAAIPQALGIDQSRVVVKRRERQSGTRQYERQNTQGQFTEVNEGGVKLLVNLTDYLDTGLFLDHRPMRMRIQREAAGKRFLNLFCYTATASVHAAKGGARSTMSVDLSRTYLDWARRNFSLNGFSDKNRLEQGDVMAWLQACRDEYDLIFIDPPTFSNSKRMEGVFDVQRDHVELLDLAVARLAPGGVLYFSNNFRKFQLDERLSERYAVEEISAQTLDPDFARNSKIHRAWKIQAR
;
A
#
# COMPACT_ATOMS: atom_id res chain seq x y z
N MET A 1 6.25 36.91 42.75
CA MET A 1 5.84 36.88 41.33
C MET A 1 6.83 35.95 40.65
N SER A 2 6.35 34.90 39.99
CA SER A 2 7.22 34.00 39.24
C SER A 2 7.79 34.75 38.04
N ASP A 3 9.10 34.61 37.79
CA ASP A 3 9.73 35.16 36.60
C ASP A 3 9.06 34.59 35.35
N ARG A 4 8.75 35.49 34.42
CA ARG A 4 8.10 35.16 33.16
C ARG A 4 9.15 35.12 32.07
N PHE A 5 9.25 33.97 31.42
CA PHE A 5 10.21 33.71 30.37
C PHE A 5 9.54 33.73 29.01
N GLU A 6 10.26 34.21 28.01
CA GLU A 6 9.87 34.07 26.61
C GLU A 6 10.30 32.69 26.10
N LEU A 7 9.36 31.96 25.49
CA LEU A 7 9.58 30.63 24.92
C LEU A 7 9.33 30.62 23.42
N TYR A 8 10.17 29.87 22.69
CA TYR A 8 9.92 29.43 21.32
C TYR A 8 9.73 27.93 21.27
N LEU A 9 8.64 27.48 20.67
CA LEU A 9 8.41 26.06 20.41
C LEU A 9 8.44 25.84 18.91
N THR A 10 9.42 25.09 18.43
CA THR A 10 9.53 24.75 16.99
C THR A 10 8.61 23.58 16.67
N CYS A 11 8.13 23.49 15.43
CA CYS A 11 7.29 22.37 14.95
C CYS A 11 7.52 22.11 13.46
N PRO A 12 7.03 20.99 12.91
CA PRO A 12 6.91 20.83 11.46
C PRO A 12 6.04 21.93 10.84
N LYS A 13 6.34 22.27 9.59
CA LYS A 13 5.58 23.26 8.81
C LYS A 13 4.11 22.85 8.68
N GLY A 14 3.20 23.80 8.90
CA GLY A 14 1.75 23.58 8.83
C GLY A 14 1.11 23.11 10.13
N LEU A 15 1.88 22.92 11.21
CA LEU A 15 1.38 22.54 12.54
C LEU A 15 1.29 23.71 13.52
N GLU A 16 1.64 24.93 13.10
CA GLU A 16 1.78 26.12 13.95
C GLU A 16 0.51 26.37 14.76
N SER A 17 -0.64 26.42 14.11
CA SER A 17 -1.92 26.69 14.77
C SER A 17 -2.35 25.56 15.71
N LEU A 18 -2.03 24.30 15.37
CA LEU A 18 -2.36 23.15 16.22
C LEU A 18 -1.45 23.11 17.46
N LEU A 19 -0.16 23.43 17.30
CA LEU A 19 0.76 23.60 18.42
C LEU A 19 0.36 24.80 19.29
N ALA A 20 -0.13 25.89 18.71
CA ALA A 20 -0.61 27.03 19.48
C ALA A 20 -1.80 26.67 20.37
N GLU A 21 -2.75 25.87 19.87
CA GLU A 21 -3.86 25.33 20.66
C GLU A 21 -3.37 24.43 21.80
N GLU A 22 -2.47 23.47 21.51
CA GLU A 22 -1.86 22.60 22.52
C GLU A 22 -1.12 23.39 23.60
N ALA A 23 -0.28 24.34 23.21
CA ALA A 23 0.55 25.12 24.13
C ALA A 23 -0.28 26.03 25.04
N ARG A 24 -1.36 26.66 24.52
CA ARG A 24 -2.31 27.40 25.36
C ARG A 24 -2.96 26.50 26.40
N GLY A 25 -3.39 25.30 26.00
CA GLY A 25 -3.94 24.30 26.92
C GLY A 25 -2.95 23.84 28.00
N LEU A 26 -1.65 23.96 27.74
CA LEU A 26 -0.57 23.65 28.67
C LEU A 26 -0.09 24.86 29.50
N GLY A 27 -0.68 26.05 29.32
CA GLY A 27 -0.39 27.25 30.11
C GLY A 27 0.48 28.30 29.43
N LEU A 28 0.84 28.13 28.15
CA LEU A 28 1.57 29.16 27.40
C LEU A 28 0.65 30.35 27.11
N GLU A 29 1.09 31.54 27.47
CA GLU A 29 0.35 32.78 27.27
C GLU A 29 0.90 33.59 26.09
N GLU A 30 0.13 34.58 25.64
CA GLU A 30 0.50 35.51 24.56
C GLU A 30 0.97 34.82 23.26
N VAL A 31 0.39 33.65 22.97
CA VAL A 31 0.86 32.76 21.91
C VAL A 31 0.70 33.40 20.53
N ARG A 32 1.82 33.53 19.81
CA ARG A 32 1.91 34.01 18.43
C ARG A 32 2.51 32.95 17.52
N GLU A 33 1.91 32.77 16.35
CA GLU A 33 2.39 31.84 15.34
C GLU A 33 3.50 32.49 14.49
N HIS A 34 4.52 31.69 14.19
CA HIS A 34 5.61 32.01 13.27
C HIS A 34 5.79 30.81 12.33
N THR A 35 6.46 31.00 11.19
CA THR A 35 6.75 29.86 10.29
C THR A 35 7.48 28.74 11.04
N SER A 36 6.85 27.57 11.15
CA SER A 36 7.35 26.37 11.82
C SER A 36 7.70 26.55 13.30
N ALA A 37 7.09 27.53 13.97
CA ALA A 37 7.24 27.73 15.41
C ALA A 37 6.07 28.52 16.00
N ILE A 38 5.93 28.47 17.33
CA ILE A 38 5.14 29.44 18.10
C ILE A 38 6.05 30.15 19.09
N ARG A 39 5.66 31.37 19.47
CA ARG A 39 6.27 32.17 20.53
C ARG A 39 5.23 32.45 21.60
N GLY A 40 5.62 32.43 22.86
CA GLY A 40 4.75 32.86 23.96
C GLY A 40 5.54 33.17 25.22
N THR A 41 4.84 33.47 26.30
CA THR A 41 5.44 33.69 27.62
C THR A 41 4.87 32.72 28.65
N ALA A 42 5.70 32.30 29.60
CA ALA A 42 5.37 31.28 30.58
C ALA A 42 6.32 31.34 31.79
N ASP A 43 5.93 30.76 32.91
CA ASP A 43 6.86 30.46 34.01
C ASP A 43 7.66 29.17 33.75
N MET A 44 8.63 28.88 34.61
CA MET A 44 9.49 27.70 34.45
C MET A 44 8.73 26.37 34.59
N GLU A 45 7.69 26.30 35.44
CA GLU A 45 6.84 25.11 35.57
C GLU A 45 6.15 24.81 34.23
N THR A 46 5.60 25.84 33.58
CA THR A 46 4.98 25.72 32.26
C THR A 46 6.00 25.35 31.18
N ALA A 47 7.22 25.90 31.21
CA ALA A 47 8.28 25.52 30.28
C ALA A 47 8.62 24.02 30.36
N TYR A 48 8.75 23.48 31.58
CA TYR A 48 8.92 22.04 31.81
C TYR A 48 7.69 21.23 31.40
N ARG A 49 6.49 21.73 31.68
CA ARG A 49 5.23 21.09 31.27
C ARG A 49 5.16 20.95 29.75
N LEU A 50 5.54 21.98 29.00
CA LEU A 50 5.61 21.94 27.54
C LEU A 50 6.63 20.91 27.02
N CYS A 51 7.79 20.78 27.67
CA CYS A 51 8.77 19.74 27.35
C CYS A 51 8.18 18.33 27.52
N LEU A 52 7.50 18.09 28.64
CA LEU A 52 6.95 16.79 29.00
C LEU A 52 5.71 16.41 28.17
N TRP A 53 4.80 17.37 27.96
CA TRP A 53 3.45 17.12 27.45
C TRP A 53 3.23 17.45 25.98
N SER A 54 4.05 18.30 25.36
CA SER A 54 3.83 18.64 23.94
C SER A 54 4.03 17.42 23.05
N ARG A 55 3.00 17.08 22.27
CA ARG A 55 3.05 16.01 21.25
C ARG A 55 3.47 16.56 19.90
N LEU A 56 3.26 17.86 19.68
CA LEU A 56 3.39 18.50 18.36
C LEU A 56 4.73 19.22 18.17
N GLY A 57 5.35 19.66 19.27
CA GLY A 57 6.64 20.36 19.26
C GLY A 57 7.80 19.50 18.76
N ASN A 58 8.81 20.16 18.22
CA ASN A 58 10.13 19.61 17.95
C ASN A 58 11.10 19.94 19.09
N ARG A 59 11.08 21.18 19.60
CA ARG A 59 11.94 21.68 20.68
C ARG A 59 11.25 22.82 21.42
N VAL A 60 11.54 22.97 22.72
CA VAL A 60 11.18 24.11 23.57
C VAL A 60 12.46 24.89 23.87
N LEU A 61 12.50 26.15 23.43
CA LEU A 61 13.65 27.04 23.54
C LEU A 61 13.32 28.17 24.51
N LEU A 62 14.15 28.35 25.54
CA LEU A 62 14.06 29.42 26.53
C LEU A 62 14.91 30.60 26.06
N VAL A 63 14.29 31.75 25.75
CA VAL A 63 15.02 32.93 25.29
C VAL A 63 15.76 33.56 26.46
N LEU A 64 17.08 33.66 26.36
CA LEU A 64 17.91 34.37 27.33
C LEU A 64 18.01 35.85 27.00
N LYS A 65 18.18 36.17 25.72
CA LYS A 65 18.46 37.55 25.30
C LYS A 65 18.10 37.78 23.84
N ARG A 66 17.67 39.03 23.57
CA ARG A 66 17.54 39.59 22.23
C ARG A 66 18.46 40.78 22.10
N PHE A 67 19.15 40.90 20.98
CA PHE A 67 19.99 42.06 20.70
C PHE A 67 20.11 42.29 19.20
N SER A 68 20.22 43.55 18.81
CA SER A 68 20.47 43.91 17.41
C SER A 68 21.94 43.69 17.06
N MET A 69 22.21 43.25 15.84
CA MET A 69 23.56 43.09 15.32
C MET A 69 23.68 43.65 13.90
N LYS A 70 24.78 44.36 13.64
CA LYS A 70 25.15 44.90 12.33
C LYS A 70 26.34 44.15 11.72
N ASN A 71 27.20 43.59 12.56
CA ASN A 71 28.38 42.83 12.17
C ASN A 71 28.62 41.63 13.11
N ALA A 72 29.65 40.83 12.81
CA ALA A 72 30.00 39.65 13.60
C ALA A 72 30.55 39.97 15.01
N ASP A 73 31.05 41.17 15.26
CA ASP A 73 31.55 41.57 16.58
C ASP A 73 30.38 41.86 17.53
N ASP A 74 29.30 42.47 17.04
CA ASP A 74 28.06 42.66 17.81
C ASP A 74 27.50 41.30 18.28
N LEU A 75 27.62 40.26 17.44
CA LEU A 75 27.25 38.89 17.82
C LEU A 75 28.10 38.38 18.99
N TYR A 76 29.42 38.53 18.90
CA TYR A 76 30.34 38.09 19.95
C TYR A 76 30.04 38.80 21.28
N TYR A 77 29.99 40.13 21.28
CA TYR A 77 29.77 40.91 22.50
C TYR A 77 28.36 40.69 23.08
N GLY A 78 27.33 40.61 22.23
CA GLY A 78 25.96 40.36 22.68
C GLY A 78 25.79 39.01 23.39
N VAL A 79 26.51 37.97 22.92
CA VAL A 79 26.57 36.65 23.56
C VAL A 79 27.44 36.68 24.81
N HIS A 80 28.62 37.31 24.76
CA HIS A 80 29.56 37.39 25.88
C HIS A 80 28.96 38.11 27.10
N ASP A 81 28.06 39.07 26.88
CA ASP A 81 27.39 39.84 27.93
C ASP A 81 26.33 39.05 28.72
N VAL A 82 26.08 37.78 28.39
CA VAL A 82 25.28 36.89 29.23
C VAL A 82 26.14 36.35 30.37
N GLU A 83 25.57 36.28 31.58
CA GLU A 83 26.22 35.66 32.75
C GLU A 83 26.21 34.13 32.64
N TRP A 84 27.06 33.59 31.76
CA TRP A 84 27.12 32.17 31.44
C TRP A 84 27.45 31.26 32.64
N ALA A 85 28.05 31.80 33.71
CA ALA A 85 28.32 31.08 34.95
C ALA A 85 27.02 30.65 35.67
N ASP A 86 25.89 31.32 35.40
CA ASP A 86 24.57 30.91 35.91
C ASP A 86 23.96 29.75 35.11
N HIS A 87 24.59 29.36 33.99
CA HIS A 87 24.06 28.37 33.06
C HIS A 87 24.96 27.15 32.87
N LEU A 88 26.28 27.31 32.85
CA LEU A 88 27.22 26.22 32.57
C LEU A 88 28.48 26.33 33.43
N ASP A 89 28.88 25.20 34.00
CA ASP A 89 30.14 25.08 34.74
C ASP A 89 31.34 25.18 33.77
N ALA A 90 32.47 25.73 34.25
CA ALA A 90 33.68 25.86 33.44
C ALA A 90 34.23 24.51 32.95
N ALA A 91 33.96 23.40 33.65
CA ALA A 91 34.31 22.04 33.24
C ALA A 91 33.26 21.37 32.32
N GLY A 92 32.11 22.02 32.11
CA GLY A 92 30.98 21.46 31.38
C GLY A 92 31.18 21.39 29.86
N THR A 93 30.18 20.82 29.18
CA THR A 93 30.17 20.67 27.72
C THR A 93 29.05 21.48 27.07
N LEU A 94 29.31 22.05 25.88
CA LEU A 94 28.29 22.77 25.11
C LEU A 94 28.20 22.36 23.64
N ALA A 95 27.03 22.61 23.05
CA ALA A 95 26.83 22.63 21.61
C ALA A 95 26.09 23.90 21.20
N VAL A 96 26.47 24.47 20.06
CA VAL A 96 25.82 25.65 19.50
C VAL A 96 25.19 25.31 18.16
N GLU A 97 23.91 25.66 18.02
CA GLU A 97 23.19 25.67 16.74
C GLU A 97 22.90 27.12 16.34
N PHE A 98 23.28 27.49 15.12
CA PHE A 98 23.02 28.81 14.57
C PHE A 98 22.11 28.69 13.34
N SER A 99 21.12 29.56 13.24
CA SER A 99 20.21 29.65 12.08
C SER A 99 20.00 31.09 11.64
N GLY A 100 19.80 31.31 10.34
CA GLY A 100 19.67 32.64 9.75
C GLY A 100 20.92 33.06 8.98
N HIS A 101 20.84 34.23 8.34
CA HIS A 101 21.92 34.85 7.58
C HIS A 101 21.75 36.37 7.56
N GLY A 102 22.83 37.11 7.35
CA GLY A 102 22.85 38.57 7.31
C GLY A 102 23.76 39.19 8.37
N SER A 103 23.85 40.52 8.39
CA SER A 103 24.66 41.29 9.35
C SER A 103 26.11 40.79 9.48
N GLY A 104 26.76 40.44 8.35
CA GLY A 104 28.12 39.93 8.31
C GLY A 104 28.28 38.43 8.62
N ILE A 105 27.18 37.68 8.73
CA ILE A 105 27.17 36.22 8.87
C ILE A 105 26.51 35.59 7.64
N ASP A 106 27.33 35.16 6.68
CA ASP A 106 26.88 34.49 5.46
C ASP A 106 26.93 32.95 5.58
N ASN A 107 27.57 32.44 6.63
CA ASN A 107 27.73 31.02 6.90
C ASN A 107 27.29 30.70 8.34
N THR A 108 26.31 29.82 8.48
CA THR A 108 25.78 29.40 9.79
C THR A 108 26.84 28.73 10.67
N HIS A 109 27.81 28.03 10.09
CA HIS A 109 28.92 27.45 10.84
C HIS A 109 29.80 28.52 11.47
N PHE A 110 30.06 29.61 10.74
CA PHE A 110 30.82 30.75 11.27
C PHE A 110 30.08 31.42 12.42
N GLY A 111 28.78 31.64 12.29
CA GLY A 111 27.94 32.15 13.38
C GLY A 111 27.99 31.25 14.63
N ALA A 112 27.84 29.94 14.46
CA ALA A 112 27.93 28.98 15.56
C ALA A 112 29.31 28.99 16.26
N LEU A 113 30.40 29.11 15.49
CA LEU A 113 31.75 29.24 16.04
C LEU A 113 31.90 30.51 16.89
N LYS A 114 31.44 31.66 16.39
CA LYS A 114 31.52 32.95 17.11
C LYS A 114 30.75 32.95 18.42
N VAL A 115 29.54 32.38 18.42
CA VAL A 115 28.74 32.20 19.65
C VAL A 115 29.47 31.30 20.64
N LYS A 116 30.00 30.16 20.17
CA LYS A 116 30.76 29.23 21.00
C LYS A 116 32.01 29.88 21.59
N ASP A 117 32.76 30.65 20.79
CA ASP A 117 33.95 31.36 21.28
C ASP A 117 33.59 32.38 22.37
N ALA A 118 32.52 33.17 22.18
CA ALA A 118 32.04 34.12 23.19
C ALA A 118 31.65 33.45 24.53
N ILE A 119 30.98 32.30 24.48
CA ILE A 119 30.61 31.53 25.68
C ILE A 119 31.87 30.98 26.39
N VAL A 120 32.76 30.35 25.62
CA VAL A 120 33.99 29.74 26.14
C VAL A 120 34.92 30.78 26.74
N ASP A 121 35.01 31.97 26.14
CA ASP A 121 35.86 33.05 26.65
C ASP A 121 35.29 33.69 27.91
N LYS A 122 33.96 33.85 28.02
CA LYS A 122 33.31 34.33 29.26
C LYS A 122 33.47 33.35 30.42
N LEU A 123 33.45 32.04 30.15
CA LEU A 123 33.56 30.98 31.17
C LEU A 123 35.01 30.58 31.49
N ARG A 124 36.00 31.12 30.79
CA ARG A 124 37.40 30.75 31.00
C ARG A 124 37.89 31.25 32.35
N THR A 125 38.37 30.33 33.18
CA THR A 125 38.90 30.68 34.50
C THR A 125 40.33 31.23 34.41
N PRO A 126 40.84 31.91 35.47
CA PRO A 126 42.24 32.34 35.51
C PRO A 126 43.25 31.19 35.42
N SER A 127 42.89 29.98 35.83
CA SER A 127 43.71 28.77 35.68
C SER A 127 43.69 28.18 34.27
N GLY A 128 42.88 28.75 33.36
CA GLY A 128 42.76 28.33 31.96
C GLY A 128 41.72 27.23 31.71
N GLU A 129 40.98 26.82 32.74
CA GLU A 129 39.86 25.88 32.60
C GLU A 129 38.75 26.51 31.77
N ARG A 130 38.14 25.71 30.89
CA ARG A 130 37.12 26.19 29.95
C ARG A 130 36.20 25.05 29.50
N PRO A 131 34.96 25.37 29.13
CA PRO A 131 34.04 24.36 28.63
C PRO A 131 34.54 23.69 27.35
N SER A 132 34.21 22.41 27.19
CA SER A 132 34.51 21.63 25.98
C SER A 132 33.27 21.44 25.10
N VAL A 133 33.42 20.86 23.91
CA VAL A 133 32.31 20.69 22.96
C VAL A 133 31.92 19.23 22.84
N ASP A 134 30.67 18.91 23.16
CA ASP A 134 30.03 17.63 22.83
C ASP A 134 28.82 17.90 21.92
N LYS A 135 28.86 17.41 20.68
CA LYS A 135 27.78 17.62 19.71
C LYS A 135 26.59 16.67 19.91
N LEU A 136 26.85 15.50 20.49
CA LEU A 136 25.87 14.45 20.69
C LEU A 136 25.13 14.68 22.01
N ASN A 137 25.88 14.81 23.09
CA ASN A 137 25.36 14.87 24.45
C ASN A 137 25.88 16.07 25.25
N PRO A 138 25.72 17.32 24.77
CA PRO A 138 26.14 18.50 25.52
C PRO A 138 25.37 18.64 26.84
N ASP A 139 26.02 19.24 27.84
CA ASP A 139 25.39 19.68 29.09
C ASP A 139 24.49 20.91 28.83
N LEU A 140 24.93 21.80 27.94
CA LEU A 140 24.15 22.95 27.49
C LEU A 140 24.09 23.03 25.97
N ARG A 141 22.87 23.01 25.40
CA ARG A 141 22.65 23.30 23.98
C ARG A 141 22.10 24.70 23.82
N VAL A 142 22.84 25.53 23.08
CA VAL A 142 22.51 26.93 22.83
C VAL A 142 22.07 27.08 21.38
N HIS A 143 20.93 27.75 21.18
CA HIS A 143 20.44 28.14 19.87
C HIS A 143 20.53 29.64 19.70
N LEU A 144 21.08 30.07 18.57
CA LEU A 144 20.96 31.46 18.14
C LEU A 144 20.27 31.54 16.78
N ARG A 145 19.20 32.32 16.72
CA ARG A 145 18.51 32.64 15.47
C ARG A 145 18.75 34.10 15.13
N LEU A 146 19.27 34.34 13.93
CA LEU A 146 19.35 35.67 13.33
C LEU A 146 18.16 35.88 12.40
N ASP A 147 17.34 36.87 12.70
CA ASP A 147 16.19 37.26 11.87
C ASP A 147 16.16 38.78 11.72
N ARG A 148 16.26 39.27 10.47
CA ARG A 148 16.20 40.71 10.13
C ARG A 148 17.12 41.61 10.97
N GLY A 149 18.34 41.15 11.27
CA GLY A 149 19.34 41.90 12.04
C GLY A 149 19.14 41.84 13.57
N GLU A 150 18.18 41.07 14.06
CA GLU A 150 18.01 40.74 15.48
C GLU A 150 18.51 39.32 15.76
N ALA A 151 19.42 39.19 16.73
CA ALA A 151 19.87 37.91 17.26
C ALA A 151 19.00 37.52 18.47
N ILE A 152 18.47 36.30 18.43
CA ILE A 152 17.65 35.70 19.47
C ILE A 152 18.44 34.52 20.05
N LEU A 153 18.99 34.70 21.24
CA LEU A 153 19.80 33.72 21.94
C LEU A 153 18.94 32.92 22.92
N SER A 154 18.95 31.60 22.82
CA SER A 154 18.08 30.71 23.60
C SER A 154 18.81 29.46 24.10
N LEU A 155 18.35 28.90 25.22
CA LEU A 155 18.69 27.55 25.67
C LEU A 155 17.68 26.54 25.12
N ASP A 156 18.14 25.39 24.65
CA ASP A 156 17.26 24.27 24.31
C ASP A 156 16.98 23.42 25.54
N LEU A 157 15.73 23.47 26.02
CA LEU A 157 15.28 22.68 27.17
C LEU A 157 15.00 21.21 26.80
N SER A 158 14.80 20.90 25.53
CA SER A 158 14.44 19.55 25.05
C SER A 158 15.66 18.63 24.87
N GLY A 159 16.80 19.18 24.46
CA GLY A 159 18.03 18.44 24.20
C GLY A 159 18.00 17.74 22.83
N HIS A 160 17.39 16.55 22.74
CA HIS A 160 17.02 16.00 21.42
C HIS A 160 15.60 16.46 21.06
N SER A 161 15.24 16.30 19.79
CA SER A 161 13.91 16.70 19.36
C SER A 161 12.83 15.86 20.07
N LEU A 162 11.78 16.53 20.55
CA LEU A 162 10.63 15.93 21.24
C LEU A 162 9.88 14.90 20.40
N HIS A 163 10.15 14.82 19.08
CA HIS A 163 9.59 13.73 18.31
C HIS A 163 10.18 12.34 18.69
N GLN A 164 11.32 12.30 19.37
CA GLN A 164 11.97 11.05 19.76
C GLN A 164 11.51 10.63 21.16
N ARG A 165 10.41 9.87 21.21
CA ARG A 165 9.74 9.45 22.46
C ARG A 165 10.47 8.32 23.19
N GLY A 166 11.47 7.72 22.54
CA GLY A 166 12.27 6.61 23.08
C GLY A 166 11.76 5.21 22.73
N TYR A 167 10.50 5.05 22.28
CA TYR A 167 9.98 3.71 21.95
C TYR A 167 10.49 3.14 20.62
N ARG A 168 11.00 3.99 19.72
CA ARG A 168 11.45 3.60 18.38
C ARG A 168 12.97 3.69 18.24
N LEU A 169 13.64 2.55 18.15
CA LEU A 169 15.10 2.45 18.06
C LEU A 169 15.64 2.47 16.61
N GLN A 170 14.84 2.06 15.63
CA GLN A 170 15.26 1.97 14.23
C GLN A 170 14.68 3.13 13.40
N GLN A 171 15.53 3.82 12.65
CA GLN A 171 15.13 4.73 11.59
C GLN A 171 15.14 3.94 10.27
N GLY A 172 13.98 3.41 9.87
CA GLY A 172 13.80 2.87 8.51
C GLY A 172 13.88 3.97 7.44
N ALA A 173 13.71 3.61 6.17
CA ALA A 173 13.66 4.58 5.08
C ALA A 173 12.39 5.45 5.19
N ALA A 174 12.55 6.76 5.46
CA ALA A 174 11.51 7.80 5.57
C ALA A 174 10.19 7.41 6.29
N PRO A 175 10.24 7.10 7.59
CA PRO A 175 9.08 6.83 8.43
C PRO A 175 8.39 8.12 8.89
N LEU A 176 7.06 8.05 9.05
CA LEU A 176 6.25 9.10 9.66
C LEU A 176 6.80 9.46 11.04
N LYS A 177 7.13 10.73 11.27
CA LYS A 177 7.51 11.23 12.60
C LYS A 177 6.30 11.22 13.53
N GLU A 178 6.51 10.92 14.79
CA GLU A 178 5.43 10.65 15.74
C GLU A 178 4.70 11.95 16.13
N ASN A 179 5.30 13.14 15.96
CA ASN A 179 4.60 14.43 16.17
C ASN A 179 3.63 14.73 15.03
N LEU A 180 4.01 14.38 13.80
CA LEU A 180 3.12 14.43 12.66
C LEU A 180 2.00 13.38 12.79
N ALA A 181 2.32 12.18 13.31
CA ALA A 181 1.31 11.16 13.60
C ALA A 181 0.27 11.64 14.63
N ALA A 182 0.74 12.22 15.75
CA ALA A 182 -0.13 12.83 16.76
C ALA A 182 -1.00 13.95 16.17
N ALA A 183 -0.41 14.84 15.34
CA ALA A 183 -1.14 15.92 14.69
C ALA A 183 -2.27 15.40 13.78
N VAL A 184 -1.99 14.34 13.02
CA VAL A 184 -2.98 13.69 12.15
C VAL A 184 -4.09 13.06 12.98
N LEU A 185 -3.78 12.36 14.08
CA LEU A 185 -4.77 11.78 14.99
C LEU A 185 -5.68 12.85 15.63
N ILE A 186 -5.09 13.96 16.07
CA ILE A 186 -5.83 15.11 16.63
C ILE A 186 -6.77 15.69 15.58
N ARG A 187 -6.28 15.96 14.36
CA ARG A 187 -7.12 16.46 13.25
C ARG A 187 -8.19 15.45 12.83
N ALA A 188 -7.93 14.16 12.96
CA ALA A 188 -8.90 13.09 12.71
C ALA A 188 -9.94 12.93 13.83
N GLY A 189 -9.87 13.72 14.91
CA GLY A 189 -10.82 13.66 16.02
C GLY A 189 -10.61 12.49 16.97
N TRP A 190 -9.46 11.80 16.91
CA TRP A 190 -9.18 10.65 17.76
C TRP A 190 -9.34 10.94 19.26
N PRO A 191 -8.87 12.07 19.83
CA PRO A 191 -9.06 12.33 21.27
C PRO A 191 -10.52 12.26 21.72
N ARG A 192 -11.46 12.78 20.90
CA ARG A 192 -12.90 12.71 21.16
C ARG A 192 -13.41 11.27 21.05
N ILE A 193 -13.07 10.58 19.96
CA ILE A 193 -13.50 9.19 19.72
C ILE A 193 -12.99 8.26 20.83
N ALA A 194 -11.75 8.44 21.28
CA ALA A 194 -11.16 7.67 22.37
C ALA A 194 -11.86 7.92 23.71
N ALA A 195 -12.19 9.18 24.02
CA ALA A 195 -12.93 9.54 25.23
C ALA A 195 -14.35 8.93 25.25
N GLU A 196 -14.96 8.73 24.08
CA GLU A 196 -16.25 8.04 23.90
C GLU A 196 -16.14 6.50 23.93
N GLY A 197 -14.93 5.93 24.11
CA GLY A 197 -14.70 4.47 24.12
C GLY A 197 -14.58 3.83 22.73
N GLY A 198 -14.39 4.64 21.69
CA GLY A 198 -14.31 4.19 20.31
C GLY A 198 -13.07 3.33 19.99
N ALA A 199 -13.18 2.55 18.92
CA ALA A 199 -12.09 1.73 18.40
C ALA A 199 -11.16 2.49 17.47
N LEU A 200 -9.93 2.00 17.28
CA LEU A 200 -9.03 2.44 16.22
C LEU A 200 -8.44 1.26 15.44
N ALA A 201 -8.47 1.37 14.13
CA ALA A 201 -7.86 0.40 13.23
C ALA A 201 -6.92 1.08 12.22
N ASP A 202 -5.78 0.47 11.93
CA ASP A 202 -4.92 0.86 10.81
C ASP A 202 -4.67 -0.35 9.90
N PRO A 203 -5.18 -0.36 8.64
CA PRO A 203 -5.07 -1.49 7.74
C PRO A 203 -3.68 -1.66 7.11
N MET A 204 -2.79 -0.66 7.25
CA MET A 204 -1.44 -0.63 6.69
C MET A 204 -0.49 0.06 7.68
N CYS A 205 -0.37 -0.51 8.87
CA CYS A 205 0.16 0.19 10.04
C CYS A 205 1.69 0.36 10.05
N GLY A 206 2.42 -0.31 9.17
CA GLY A 206 3.88 -0.36 9.18
C GLY A 206 4.40 -0.77 10.56
N VAL A 207 5.27 0.08 11.12
CA VAL A 207 5.85 -0.12 12.46
C VAL A 207 4.99 0.44 13.61
N GLY A 208 3.70 0.72 13.35
CA GLY A 208 2.69 1.00 14.38
C GLY A 208 2.70 2.41 14.97
N THR A 209 3.34 3.40 14.32
CA THR A 209 3.45 4.76 14.87
C THR A 209 2.11 5.40 15.24
N PHE A 210 1.09 5.30 14.36
CA PHE A 210 -0.25 5.80 14.68
C PHE A 210 -0.89 5.09 15.87
N LEU A 211 -0.69 3.77 15.97
CA LEU A 211 -1.29 2.97 17.03
C LEU A 211 -0.71 3.33 18.40
N VAL A 212 0.62 3.50 18.47
CA VAL A 212 1.31 3.89 19.70
C VAL A 212 0.88 5.29 20.14
N GLU A 213 0.93 6.29 19.24
CA GLU A 213 0.50 7.66 19.57
C GLU A 213 -0.99 7.72 19.94
N ALA A 214 -1.84 6.95 19.26
CA ALA A 214 -3.27 6.86 19.57
C ALA A 214 -3.51 6.29 20.98
N ALA A 215 -2.80 5.22 21.34
CA ALA A 215 -2.89 4.62 22.67
C ALA A 215 -2.34 5.55 23.76
N MET A 216 -1.23 6.26 23.51
CA MET A 216 -0.71 7.28 24.45
C MET A 216 -1.69 8.44 24.66
N ILE A 217 -2.38 8.88 23.61
CA ILE A 217 -3.46 9.89 23.73
C ILE A 217 -4.62 9.33 24.57
N ALA A 218 -5.09 8.13 24.25
CA ALA A 218 -6.24 7.52 24.93
C ALA A 218 -5.97 7.25 26.41
N ALA A 219 -4.77 6.75 26.73
CA ALA A 219 -4.32 6.46 28.09
C ALA A 219 -3.76 7.69 28.83
N ASP A 220 -3.89 8.90 28.29
CA ASP A 220 -3.40 10.15 28.89
C ASP A 220 -1.91 10.12 29.31
N ILE A 221 -1.09 9.46 28.51
CA ILE A 221 0.34 9.32 28.77
C ILE A 221 1.09 10.50 28.14
N ALA A 222 1.86 11.22 28.94
CA ALA A 222 2.77 12.26 28.44
C ALA A 222 3.75 11.66 27.40
N PRO A 223 3.88 12.26 26.19
CA PRO A 223 4.69 11.73 25.10
C PRO A 223 6.15 11.48 25.49
N ASN A 224 6.69 12.32 26.37
CA ASN A 224 8.10 12.27 26.77
C ASN A 224 8.31 11.74 28.20
N LEU A 225 7.35 11.02 28.78
CA LEU A 225 7.44 10.51 30.15
C LEU A 225 8.66 9.62 30.39
N LYS A 226 8.99 8.75 29.43
CA LYS A 226 10.14 7.82 29.53
C LYS A 226 11.48 8.45 29.14
N ARG A 227 11.53 9.76 28.93
CA ARG A 227 12.73 10.45 28.48
C ARG A 227 13.65 10.74 29.66
N GLU A 228 14.82 10.11 29.66
CA GLU A 228 15.78 10.18 30.76
C GLU A 228 16.63 11.47 30.75
N ARG A 229 16.99 11.96 29.56
CA ARG A 229 17.88 13.12 29.40
C ARG A 229 17.21 14.27 28.65
N TRP A 230 17.38 15.46 29.20
CA TRP A 230 16.81 16.72 28.74
C TRP A 230 17.90 17.76 28.51
N GLY A 231 17.58 18.81 27.77
CA GLY A 231 18.50 19.93 27.56
C GLY A 231 18.74 20.77 28.82
N PHE A 232 17.87 20.63 29.82
CA PHE A 232 18.05 21.21 31.15
C PHE A 232 18.71 20.27 32.16
N SER A 233 19.01 19.00 31.83
CA SER A 233 19.47 18.02 32.83
C SER A 233 20.77 18.41 33.54
N ALA A 234 21.67 19.10 32.84
CA ALA A 234 22.93 19.60 33.39
C ALA A 234 22.99 21.14 33.41
N TRP A 235 21.87 21.82 33.10
CA TRP A 235 21.78 23.27 33.15
C TRP A 235 21.73 23.74 34.61
N LEU A 236 22.63 24.66 34.98
CA LEU A 236 22.72 25.15 36.37
C LEU A 236 21.44 25.89 36.84
N GLY A 237 20.68 26.46 35.92
CA GLY A 237 19.38 27.09 36.21
C GLY A 237 18.20 26.11 36.29
N HIS A 238 18.45 24.80 36.25
CA HIS A 238 17.40 23.79 36.44
C HIS A 238 16.79 23.87 37.85
N VAL A 239 15.48 23.69 37.95
CA VAL A 239 14.74 23.67 39.22
C VAL A 239 14.19 22.25 39.48
N PRO A 240 14.94 21.36 40.16
CA PRO A 240 14.57 19.95 40.32
C PRO A 240 13.23 19.72 41.00
N ALA A 241 12.84 20.60 41.93
CA ALA A 241 11.58 20.48 42.66
C ALA A 241 10.36 20.65 41.74
N LEU A 242 10.39 21.61 40.81
CA LEU A 242 9.33 21.83 39.82
C LEU A 242 9.25 20.65 38.84
N TRP A 243 10.40 20.18 38.36
CA TRP A 243 10.45 19.03 37.46
C TRP A 243 9.90 17.76 38.12
N ARG A 244 10.31 17.46 39.35
CA ARG A 244 9.82 16.29 40.10
C ARG A 244 8.30 16.32 40.24
N LYS A 245 7.74 17.46 40.66
CA LYS A 245 6.28 17.65 40.76
C LYS A 245 5.56 17.32 39.44
N LEU A 246 6.05 17.83 38.31
CA LEU A 246 5.45 17.59 36.99
C LEU A 246 5.59 16.14 36.53
N HIS A 247 6.75 15.53 36.82
CA HIS A 247 7.01 14.14 36.49
C HIS A 247 6.09 13.20 37.29
N ASP A 248 5.91 13.46 38.59
CA ASP A 248 4.99 12.71 39.47
C ASP A 248 3.54 12.87 39.00
N GLU A 249 3.11 14.09 38.61
CA GLU A 249 1.80 14.33 38.00
C GLU A 249 1.61 13.48 36.73
N ALA A 250 2.60 13.45 35.84
CA ALA A 250 2.52 12.71 34.59
C ALA A 250 2.54 11.20 34.79
N LEU A 251 3.29 10.70 35.78
CA LEU A 251 3.27 9.30 36.16
C LEU A 251 1.90 8.90 36.69
N ALA A 252 1.34 9.67 37.63
CA ALA A 252 0.01 9.41 38.19
C ALA A 252 -1.10 9.40 37.13
N ARG A 253 -1.04 10.34 36.15
CA ARG A 253 -1.98 10.37 35.01
C ARG A 253 -1.83 9.16 34.10
N ALA A 254 -0.60 8.75 33.79
CA ALA A 254 -0.35 7.56 33.00
C ALA A 254 -0.84 6.28 33.69
N GLU A 255 -0.60 6.14 35.01
CA GLU A 255 -1.07 5.00 35.81
C GLU A 255 -2.60 4.93 35.85
N ALA A 256 -3.27 6.04 36.18
CA ALA A 256 -4.73 6.12 36.17
C ALA A 256 -5.28 5.84 34.76
N GLY A 257 -4.59 6.31 33.73
CA GLY A 257 -4.94 6.12 32.35
C GLY A 257 -4.87 4.66 31.91
N LEU A 258 -3.77 3.96 32.24
CA LEU A 258 -3.51 2.56 31.94
C LEU A 258 -4.36 1.59 32.76
N ALA A 259 -4.81 2.01 33.95
CA ALA A 259 -5.72 1.22 34.80
C ALA A 259 -7.16 1.13 34.23
N ARG A 260 -7.53 2.02 33.29
CA ARG A 260 -8.82 1.92 32.58
C ARG A 260 -8.84 0.72 31.64
N PRO A 261 -10.03 0.16 31.33
CA PRO A 261 -10.15 -0.88 30.31
C PRO A 261 -9.49 -0.43 28.99
N PRO A 262 -8.55 -1.22 28.43
CA PRO A 262 -7.87 -0.85 27.20
C PRO A 262 -8.83 -0.69 26.03
N LEU A 263 -8.68 0.40 25.27
CA LEU A 263 -9.43 0.57 24.03
C LEU A 263 -8.99 -0.47 22.99
N TRP A 264 -9.90 -0.80 22.08
CA TRP A 264 -9.59 -1.67 20.96
C TRP A 264 -8.77 -0.90 19.92
N ILE A 265 -7.45 -1.09 19.92
CA ILE A 265 -6.52 -0.46 18.98
C ILE A 265 -5.75 -1.56 18.23
N ARG A 266 -5.99 -1.70 16.93
CA ARG A 266 -5.42 -2.80 16.12
C ARG A 266 -4.77 -2.32 14.82
N GLY A 267 -3.61 -2.87 14.51
CA GLY A 267 -2.89 -2.66 13.25
C GLY A 267 -2.82 -3.92 12.41
N TYR A 268 -2.86 -3.74 11.10
CA TYR A 268 -2.61 -4.79 10.11
C TYR A 268 -1.46 -4.35 9.23
N GLU A 269 -0.50 -5.24 9.04
CA GLU A 269 0.64 -5.01 8.17
C GLU A 269 0.86 -6.22 7.28
N ALA A 270 1.08 -5.96 6.00
CA ALA A 270 1.21 -6.99 5.00
C ALA A 270 2.65 -7.49 4.89
N ASP A 271 3.63 -6.60 5.08
CA ASP A 271 5.05 -6.93 5.09
C ASP A 271 5.46 -7.56 6.44
N PRO A 272 5.77 -8.87 6.48
CA PRO A 272 6.15 -9.56 7.71
C PRO A 272 7.42 -8.98 8.35
N ARG A 273 8.28 -8.27 7.60
CA ARG A 273 9.50 -7.65 8.11
C ARG A 273 9.21 -6.48 9.06
N LEU A 274 8.05 -5.85 8.94
CA LEU A 274 7.66 -4.67 9.74
C LEU A 274 6.88 -5.02 11.01
N ILE A 275 6.28 -6.22 11.06
CA ILE A 275 5.42 -6.66 12.17
C ILE A 275 6.19 -6.73 13.49
N GLN A 276 7.32 -7.45 13.53
CA GLN A 276 8.10 -7.59 14.76
C GLN A 276 8.69 -6.25 15.23
N PRO A 277 9.28 -5.39 14.35
CA PRO A 277 9.63 -4.03 14.72
C PRO A 277 8.46 -3.23 15.30
N GLY A 278 7.26 -3.35 14.72
CA GLY A 278 6.05 -2.70 15.24
C GLY A 278 5.65 -3.19 16.63
N ARG A 279 5.66 -4.51 16.87
CA ARG A 279 5.39 -5.09 18.19
C ARG A 279 6.41 -4.64 19.23
N ASN A 280 7.69 -4.61 18.86
CA ASN A 280 8.75 -4.12 19.76
C ASN A 280 8.55 -2.64 20.12
N ASN A 281 8.05 -1.81 19.20
CA ASN A 281 7.73 -0.41 19.49
C ASN A 281 6.57 -0.28 20.50
N VAL A 282 5.51 -1.09 20.34
CA VAL A 282 4.38 -1.15 21.28
C VAL A 282 4.85 -1.58 22.68
N GLU A 283 5.70 -2.60 22.74
CA GLU A 283 6.25 -3.11 24.00
C GLU A 283 7.12 -2.06 24.71
N ARG A 284 8.05 -1.41 23.99
CA ARG A 284 8.86 -0.32 24.57
C ARG A 284 8.01 0.86 25.04
N ALA A 285 6.91 1.14 24.35
CA ALA A 285 5.94 2.15 24.79
C ALA A 285 5.17 1.71 26.06
N GLY A 286 5.17 0.42 26.41
CA GLY A 286 4.41 -0.12 27.54
C GLY A 286 2.93 -0.30 27.25
N LEU A 287 2.58 -0.54 25.98
CA LEU A 287 1.19 -0.51 25.49
C LEU A 287 0.74 -1.87 24.93
N SER A 288 1.41 -2.95 25.31
CA SER A 288 1.14 -4.31 24.81
C SER A 288 -0.29 -4.78 25.05
N ASP A 289 -0.95 -4.31 26.10
CA ASP A 289 -2.36 -4.65 26.40
C ASP A 289 -3.35 -3.82 25.61
N TRP A 290 -2.95 -2.62 25.18
CA TRP A 290 -3.79 -1.69 24.42
C TRP A 290 -3.71 -1.92 22.92
N VAL A 291 -2.51 -2.19 22.39
CA VAL A 291 -2.24 -2.25 20.95
C VAL A 291 -1.84 -3.66 20.53
N LYS A 292 -2.49 -4.18 19.47
CA LYS A 292 -2.05 -5.43 18.82
C LYS A 292 -1.81 -5.19 17.34
N ILE A 293 -0.74 -5.79 16.82
CA ILE A 293 -0.38 -5.77 15.39
C ILE A 293 -0.45 -7.19 14.83
N TYR A 294 -1.21 -7.35 13.75
CA TYR A 294 -1.41 -8.61 13.04
C TYR A 294 -0.82 -8.54 11.64
N GLN A 295 -0.46 -9.71 11.11
CA GLN A 295 -0.24 -9.84 9.68
C GLN A 295 -1.59 -9.77 8.97
N GLY A 296 -1.73 -8.89 7.99
CA GLY A 296 -2.99 -8.74 7.26
C GLY A 296 -2.85 -7.82 6.05
N GLU A 297 -3.65 -8.09 5.04
CA GLU A 297 -3.73 -7.27 3.82
C GLU A 297 -5.02 -6.49 3.76
N VAL A 298 -5.00 -5.35 3.08
CA VAL A 298 -6.19 -4.50 2.90
C VAL A 298 -7.33 -5.29 2.26
N GLY A 299 -7.06 -6.19 1.30
CA GLY A 299 -8.10 -6.98 0.64
C GLY A 299 -8.97 -7.83 1.59
N SER A 300 -8.40 -8.22 2.73
CA SER A 300 -9.05 -8.98 3.80
C SER A 300 -9.38 -8.15 5.04
N PHE A 301 -9.19 -6.82 5.00
CA PHE A 301 -9.36 -5.96 6.16
C PHE A 301 -10.82 -5.89 6.60
N GLU A 302 -11.07 -6.36 7.82
CA GLU A 302 -12.38 -6.36 8.45
C GLU A 302 -12.20 -6.17 9.97
N PRO A 303 -12.24 -4.93 10.48
CA PRO A 303 -12.08 -4.69 11.90
C PRO A 303 -13.27 -5.26 12.69
N ARG A 304 -12.97 -6.02 13.74
CA ARG A 304 -13.96 -6.64 14.63
C ARG A 304 -13.70 -6.24 16.09
N PRO A 305 -14.13 -5.04 16.53
CA PRO A 305 -14.01 -4.64 17.92
C PRO A 305 -14.84 -5.52 18.86
N ASP A 306 -14.30 -5.79 20.04
CA ASP A 306 -14.84 -6.79 20.97
C ASP A 306 -16.24 -6.44 21.50
N GLN A 307 -16.62 -5.15 21.50
CA GLN A 307 -17.92 -4.65 21.94
C GLN A 307 -18.75 -4.08 20.78
N ASN A 308 -18.38 -4.39 19.53
CA ASN A 308 -18.98 -3.81 18.31
C ASN A 308 -18.96 -2.28 18.27
N GLN A 309 -18.09 -1.64 19.05
CA GLN A 309 -17.97 -0.18 19.07
C GLN A 309 -17.53 0.33 17.69
N LYS A 310 -18.02 1.52 17.34
CA LYS A 310 -17.55 2.24 16.15
C LYS A 310 -16.26 2.98 16.48
N GLY A 311 -15.60 3.51 15.46
CA GLY A 311 -14.26 4.03 15.66
C GLY A 311 -13.69 4.80 14.50
N LEU A 312 -12.37 4.96 14.56
CA LEU A 312 -11.55 5.61 13.54
C LEU A 312 -10.73 4.57 12.78
N VAL A 313 -10.85 4.55 11.45
CA VAL A 313 -9.82 3.95 10.60
C VAL A 313 -8.79 5.02 10.26
N ILE A 314 -7.55 4.88 10.73
CA ILE A 314 -6.44 5.76 10.38
C ILE A 314 -5.50 5.03 9.43
N CYS A 315 -5.02 5.69 8.38
CA CYS A 315 -4.12 5.02 7.44
C CYS A 315 -3.15 6.00 6.77
N ASN A 316 -1.89 5.58 6.64
CA ASN A 316 -0.91 6.22 5.75
C ASN A 316 -0.57 5.25 4.61
N PRO A 317 -1.47 5.12 3.60
CA PRO A 317 -1.23 4.22 2.48
C PRO A 317 0.06 4.59 1.74
N PRO A 318 0.74 3.61 1.15
CA PRO A 318 1.87 3.87 0.27
C PRO A 318 1.51 4.82 -0.89
N TYR A 319 2.52 5.57 -1.32
CA TYR A 319 2.48 6.52 -2.42
C TYR A 319 3.83 6.52 -3.15
N GLY A 320 3.83 6.80 -4.46
CA GLY A 320 5.04 6.81 -5.30
C GLY A 320 5.64 5.42 -5.53
N GLU A 321 6.92 5.34 -5.90
CA GLU A 321 7.63 4.10 -6.30
C GLU A 321 7.68 2.98 -5.23
N ARG A 322 7.17 3.22 -4.01
CA ARG A 322 7.18 2.28 -2.90
C ARG A 322 6.30 1.03 -3.09
N LEU A 323 5.45 0.99 -4.12
CA LEU A 323 4.60 -0.18 -4.44
C LEU A 323 4.59 -0.59 -5.93
N GLY A 324 5.52 -0.07 -6.74
CA GLY A 324 5.54 -0.35 -8.18
C GLY A 324 4.63 0.57 -9.01
N ASP A 325 4.33 0.14 -10.25
CA ASP A 325 3.65 0.88 -11.33
C ASP A 325 2.36 1.59 -10.84
N GLU A 326 2.11 2.83 -11.28
CA GLU A 326 1.01 3.72 -10.80
C GLU A 326 -0.38 3.05 -10.79
N ALA A 327 -0.60 2.10 -11.70
CA ALA A 327 -1.82 1.30 -11.77
C ALA A 327 -2.07 0.43 -10.53
N SER A 328 -1.01 -0.13 -9.92
CA SER A 328 -1.12 -0.95 -8.70
C SER A 328 -1.64 -0.15 -7.51
N LEU A 329 -1.11 1.06 -7.34
CA LEU A 329 -1.56 2.02 -6.32
C LEU A 329 -3.02 2.42 -6.52
N LEU A 330 -3.47 2.61 -7.76
CA LEU A 330 -4.88 2.92 -8.05
C LEU A 330 -5.82 1.83 -7.48
N TYR A 331 -5.51 0.56 -7.73
CA TYR A 331 -6.32 -0.56 -7.24
C TYR A 331 -6.29 -0.70 -5.72
N LEU A 332 -5.12 -0.44 -5.10
CA LEU A 332 -5.00 -0.44 -3.64
C LEU A 332 -5.97 0.56 -2.98
N TYR A 333 -6.03 1.80 -3.50
CA TYR A 333 -6.93 2.83 -2.97
C TYR A 333 -8.41 2.47 -3.23
N GLN A 334 -8.73 1.87 -4.38
CA GLN A 334 -10.08 1.36 -4.64
C GLN A 334 -10.48 0.28 -3.63
N ASN A 335 -9.58 -0.67 -3.34
CA ASN A 335 -9.82 -1.74 -2.38
C ASN A 335 -9.98 -1.19 -0.95
N LEU A 336 -9.12 -0.26 -0.52
CA LEU A 336 -9.30 0.43 0.76
C LEU A 336 -10.70 1.07 0.86
N GLY A 337 -11.13 1.78 -0.18
CA GLY A 337 -12.47 2.35 -0.23
C GLY A 337 -13.59 1.30 -0.16
N GLU A 338 -13.45 0.19 -0.89
CA GLU A 338 -14.39 -0.94 -0.85
C GLU A 338 -14.49 -1.56 0.55
N ARG A 339 -13.35 -1.77 1.20
CA ARG A 339 -13.27 -2.30 2.56
C ARG A 339 -13.91 -1.40 3.59
N LEU A 340 -13.67 -0.09 3.50
CA LEU A 340 -14.35 0.87 4.36
C LEU A 340 -15.87 0.79 4.20
N ARG A 341 -16.39 0.79 2.96
CA ARG A 341 -17.84 0.69 2.70
C ARG A 341 -18.46 -0.59 3.25
N GLN A 342 -17.76 -1.71 3.14
CA GLN A 342 -18.32 -3.02 3.49
C GLN A 342 -18.16 -3.36 4.98
N ALA A 343 -17.02 -3.01 5.59
CA ALA A 343 -16.67 -3.45 6.94
C ALA A 343 -16.67 -2.32 8.00
N CYS A 344 -16.69 -1.04 7.58
CA CYS A 344 -16.53 0.10 8.48
C CYS A 344 -17.73 1.07 8.43
N LEU A 345 -18.94 0.58 8.15
CA LEU A 345 -20.13 1.44 8.14
C LEU A 345 -20.33 2.15 9.49
N ASN A 346 -20.60 3.46 9.38
CA ASN A 346 -20.73 4.42 10.49
C ASN A 346 -19.44 4.69 11.27
N TRP A 347 -18.27 4.29 10.75
CA TRP A 347 -16.99 4.71 11.27
C TRP A 347 -16.56 6.04 10.66
N GLU A 348 -15.61 6.69 11.32
CA GLU A 348 -14.82 7.77 10.72
C GLU A 348 -13.55 7.17 10.10
N ALA A 349 -13.05 7.78 9.04
CA ALA A 349 -11.79 7.39 8.41
C ALA A 349 -10.92 8.61 8.13
N ALA A 350 -9.61 8.44 8.33
CA ALA A 350 -8.59 9.45 8.13
C ALA A 350 -7.47 8.85 7.27
N VAL A 351 -7.30 9.36 6.06
CA VAL A 351 -6.30 8.85 5.09
C VAL A 351 -5.25 9.91 4.85
N PHE A 352 -4.02 9.64 5.29
CA PHE A 352 -2.85 10.50 5.12
C PHE A 352 -2.03 10.04 3.90
N THR A 353 -1.97 10.84 2.84
CA THR A 353 -1.33 10.43 1.58
C THR A 353 -0.56 11.56 0.89
N GLY A 354 0.58 11.20 0.29
CA GLY A 354 1.32 12.05 -0.66
C GLY A 354 0.73 12.06 -2.08
N ALA A 355 -0.27 11.23 -2.37
CA ALA A 355 -0.92 11.09 -3.67
C ALA A 355 -2.44 11.34 -3.57
N PRO A 356 -2.89 12.58 -3.33
CA PRO A 356 -4.30 12.88 -3.05
C PRO A 356 -5.26 12.54 -4.19
N ASP A 357 -4.80 12.49 -5.44
CA ASP A 357 -5.63 12.08 -6.57
C ASP A 357 -6.02 10.59 -6.52
N LEU A 358 -5.19 9.74 -5.92
CA LEU A 358 -5.54 8.35 -5.65
C LEU A 358 -6.63 8.25 -4.57
N GLY A 359 -6.68 9.20 -3.63
CA GLY A 359 -7.77 9.31 -2.65
C GLY A 359 -9.16 9.38 -3.29
N LYS A 360 -9.28 10.02 -4.48
CA LYS A 360 -10.55 10.06 -5.24
C LYS A 360 -11.00 8.67 -5.71
N ARG A 361 -10.07 7.74 -5.88
CA ARG A 361 -10.36 6.36 -6.34
C ARG A 361 -10.98 5.49 -5.25
N MET A 362 -10.93 5.92 -3.99
CA MET A 362 -11.63 5.24 -2.90
C MET A 362 -13.15 5.24 -3.08
N GLY A 363 -13.73 6.15 -3.88
CA GLY A 363 -15.18 6.20 -4.10
C GLY A 363 -15.99 6.64 -2.88
N ILE A 364 -15.36 7.34 -1.93
CA ILE A 364 -16.01 7.95 -0.76
C ILE A 364 -15.56 9.41 -0.69
N ARG A 365 -16.51 10.34 -0.52
CA ARG A 365 -16.21 11.77 -0.41
C ARG A 365 -15.57 12.08 0.93
N SER A 366 -14.47 12.84 0.92
CA SER A 366 -13.93 13.45 2.12
C SER A 366 -14.73 14.71 2.46
N HIS A 367 -15.20 14.85 3.70
CA HIS A 367 -15.92 16.04 4.15
C HIS A 367 -14.96 17.18 4.55
N LYS A 368 -13.68 16.86 4.82
CA LYS A 368 -12.64 17.84 5.14
C LYS A 368 -11.26 17.36 4.70
N GLN A 369 -10.38 18.30 4.35
CA GLN A 369 -8.99 18.00 4.02
C GLN A 369 -8.04 18.97 4.73
N TYR A 370 -6.87 18.49 5.12
CA TYR A 370 -5.80 19.29 5.69
C TYR A 370 -4.49 19.05 4.94
N ALA A 371 -3.71 20.11 4.73
CA ALA A 371 -2.38 20.03 4.15
C ALA A 371 -1.33 19.80 5.25
N PHE A 372 -0.37 18.93 4.98
CA PHE A 372 0.70 18.55 5.89
C PHE A 372 2.01 18.37 5.13
N TRP A 373 3.12 18.28 5.86
CA TRP A 373 4.45 18.01 5.32
C TRP A 373 5.09 16.82 6.03
N ASN A 374 5.35 15.74 5.30
CA ASN A 374 6.14 14.61 5.80
C ASN A 374 7.60 14.79 5.36
N GLY A 375 8.39 15.48 6.18
CA GLY A 375 9.69 15.99 5.74
C GLY A 375 9.50 17.03 4.63
N ALA A 376 10.16 16.82 3.48
CA ALA A 376 10.00 17.69 2.32
C ALA A 376 8.76 17.35 1.47
N LEU A 377 8.08 16.23 1.73
CA LEU A 377 6.98 15.76 0.89
C LEU A 377 5.64 16.40 1.30
N PRO A 378 4.97 17.15 0.41
CA PRO A 378 3.61 17.62 0.66
C PRO A 378 2.64 16.44 0.71
N CYS A 379 1.85 16.38 1.76
CA CYS A 379 0.83 15.34 1.99
C CYS A 379 -0.52 15.98 2.27
N LYS A 380 -1.59 15.22 2.07
CA LYS A 380 -2.94 15.60 2.51
C LYS A 380 -3.50 14.56 3.48
N LEU A 381 -4.24 15.04 4.47
CA LEU A 381 -5.12 14.24 5.31
C LEU A 381 -6.55 14.38 4.78
N LEU A 382 -7.16 13.28 4.41
CA LEU A 382 -8.55 13.19 3.95
C LEU A 382 -9.41 12.66 5.10
N LEU A 383 -10.38 13.46 5.57
CA LEU A 383 -11.32 13.04 6.61
C LEU A 383 -12.64 12.61 5.97
N ILE A 384 -13.10 11.43 6.33
CA ILE A 384 -14.20 10.71 5.69
C ILE A 384 -15.17 10.23 6.78
N LYS A 385 -16.46 10.41 6.54
CA LYS A 385 -17.51 9.68 7.28
C LYS A 385 -17.93 8.51 6.41
N VAL A 386 -17.83 7.29 6.92
CA VAL A 386 -18.15 6.08 6.15
C VAL A 386 -19.65 5.82 6.23
N GLN A 387 -20.39 6.62 5.45
CA GLN A 387 -21.85 6.61 5.40
C GLN A 387 -22.33 6.56 3.94
N PRO A 388 -23.48 5.92 3.65
CA PRO A 388 -23.95 5.74 2.28
C PRO A 388 -24.10 7.03 1.46
N ASP A 389 -24.51 8.14 2.08
CA ASP A 389 -24.64 9.46 1.46
C ASP A 389 -23.30 10.06 1.00
N GLN A 390 -22.19 9.59 1.56
CA GLN A 390 -20.85 9.99 1.17
C GLN A 390 -20.27 9.11 0.05
N PHE A 391 -20.94 8.02 -0.33
CA PHE A 391 -20.45 7.12 -1.37
C PHE A 391 -20.67 7.75 -2.74
N VAL A 392 -19.64 7.69 -3.58
CA VAL A 392 -19.74 8.12 -4.97
C VAL A 392 -20.40 6.98 -5.75
N THR A 393 -21.72 6.91 -5.70
CA THR A 393 -22.47 6.07 -6.64
C THR A 393 -22.35 6.71 -8.02
N GLY A 394 -22.11 5.91 -9.06
CA GLY A 394 -21.94 6.38 -10.45
C GLY A 394 -23.16 7.10 -11.04
N GLU A 395 -24.21 7.32 -10.26
CA GLU A 395 -25.36 8.15 -10.63
C GLU A 395 -24.97 9.62 -10.49
N ARG A 396 -24.49 10.19 -11.60
CA ARG A 396 -24.64 11.63 -11.82
C ARG A 396 -26.12 11.96 -11.60
N ARG A 397 -26.46 12.65 -10.50
CA ARG A 397 -27.64 13.52 -10.48
C ARG A 397 -27.49 14.42 -11.70
N GLN A 398 -28.29 14.18 -12.73
CA GLN A 398 -28.44 15.13 -13.82
C GLN A 398 -28.86 16.45 -13.17
N PRO A 399 -28.18 17.57 -13.44
CA PRO A 399 -28.74 18.86 -13.09
C PRO A 399 -30.02 19.01 -13.92
N GLU A 400 -31.13 19.30 -13.24
CA GLU A 400 -32.35 19.79 -13.87
C GLU A 400 -31.95 20.92 -14.82
N ARG A 401 -32.11 20.67 -16.12
CA ARG A 401 -31.98 21.70 -17.15
C ARG A 401 -33.39 22.12 -17.49
N ASP A 402 -33.73 23.30 -17.01
CA ASP A 402 -34.77 24.16 -17.59
C ASP A 402 -34.58 24.25 -19.11
N GLY A 403 -35.71 24.26 -19.80
CA GLY A 403 -35.78 24.22 -21.26
C GLY A 403 -35.14 25.43 -21.93
N ASN A 404 -34.52 25.19 -23.07
CA ASN A 404 -34.97 25.82 -24.32
C ASN A 404 -34.31 25.17 -25.54
N ASP A 405 -35.08 25.23 -26.61
CA ASP A 405 -34.88 24.74 -27.96
C ASP A 405 -33.48 25.00 -28.57
N ALA A 406 -32.95 23.98 -29.24
CA ALA A 406 -32.07 24.14 -30.41
C ALA A 406 -31.99 22.82 -31.19
N THR A 407 -32.62 22.85 -32.36
CA THR A 407 -32.57 21.92 -33.48
C THR A 407 -31.16 21.42 -33.81
N GLN A 408 -30.99 20.09 -33.82
CA GLN A 408 -29.91 19.42 -34.54
C GLN A 408 -30.42 18.15 -35.23
N PRO A 409 -29.79 17.77 -36.36
CA PRO A 409 -30.44 17.03 -37.44
C PRO A 409 -30.55 15.54 -37.13
N THR A 410 -31.72 15.00 -37.45
CA THR A 410 -31.97 13.57 -37.61
C THR A 410 -31.02 12.98 -38.64
N VAL A 411 -30.17 12.05 -38.22
CA VAL A 411 -29.43 11.16 -39.12
C VAL A 411 -29.63 9.70 -38.68
N ALA A 412 -30.35 8.99 -39.55
CA ALA A 412 -30.23 7.58 -39.93
C ALA A 412 -30.55 6.46 -38.92
N SER A 413 -31.80 5.99 -39.04
CA SER A 413 -32.20 4.58 -39.20
C SER A 413 -31.69 3.55 -38.20
N ALA A 414 -32.59 3.11 -37.31
CA ALA A 414 -32.63 1.74 -36.88
C ALA A 414 -32.66 0.83 -38.14
N SER A 415 -31.52 0.22 -38.45
CA SER A 415 -31.46 -0.85 -39.44
C SER A 415 -32.33 -1.99 -38.93
N GLU A 416 -33.32 -2.41 -39.72
CA GLU A 416 -33.89 -3.76 -39.55
C GLU A 416 -32.72 -4.75 -39.44
N PRO A 417 -32.75 -5.69 -38.48
CA PRO A 417 -31.69 -6.68 -38.37
C PRO A 417 -31.53 -7.38 -39.72
N ALA A 418 -30.32 -7.35 -40.27
CA ALA A 418 -30.02 -8.00 -41.54
C ALA A 418 -30.53 -9.45 -41.47
N ARG A 419 -31.39 -9.84 -42.41
CA ARG A 419 -31.89 -11.23 -42.50
C ARG A 419 -30.69 -12.15 -42.61
N LEU A 420 -30.49 -12.99 -41.59
CA LEU A 420 -29.41 -13.96 -41.55
C LEU A 420 -29.55 -14.94 -42.72
N SER A 421 -28.43 -15.41 -43.26
CA SER A 421 -28.42 -16.53 -44.20
C SER A 421 -28.98 -17.79 -43.52
N GLU A 422 -29.41 -18.79 -44.29
CA GLU A 422 -29.89 -20.06 -43.72
C GLU A 422 -28.83 -20.70 -42.80
N GLY A 423 -27.56 -20.64 -43.21
CA GLY A 423 -26.42 -21.06 -42.39
C GLY A 423 -26.25 -20.21 -41.12
N GLY A 424 -26.30 -18.88 -41.23
CA GLY A 424 -26.24 -17.97 -40.10
C GLY A 424 -27.38 -18.17 -39.09
N GLN A 425 -28.58 -18.52 -39.56
CA GLN A 425 -29.72 -18.85 -38.69
C GLN A 425 -29.52 -20.19 -37.98
N MET A 426 -29.00 -21.21 -38.66
CA MET A 426 -28.65 -22.48 -38.01
C MET A 426 -27.59 -22.29 -36.92
N PHE A 427 -26.58 -21.46 -37.21
CA PHE A 427 -25.55 -21.09 -36.25
C PHE A 427 -26.12 -20.33 -35.04
N ALA A 428 -26.97 -19.32 -35.27
CA ALA A 428 -27.66 -18.57 -34.23
C ALA A 428 -28.49 -19.49 -33.31
N ASN A 429 -29.25 -20.41 -33.90
CA ASN A 429 -30.07 -21.39 -33.15
C ASN A 429 -29.18 -22.30 -32.29
N ARG A 430 -28.02 -22.74 -32.83
CA ARG A 430 -27.06 -23.54 -32.06
C ARG A 430 -26.49 -22.75 -30.89
N LEU A 431 -26.09 -21.50 -31.13
CA LEU A 431 -25.54 -20.61 -30.11
C LEU A 431 -26.54 -20.34 -28.99
N GLN A 432 -27.81 -20.09 -29.32
CA GLN A 432 -28.90 -19.90 -28.35
C GLN A 432 -29.19 -21.17 -27.54
N LYS A 433 -29.14 -22.35 -28.19
CA LYS A 433 -29.28 -23.63 -27.48
C LYS A 433 -28.16 -23.83 -26.47
N ASN A 434 -26.92 -23.54 -26.85
CA ASN A 434 -25.78 -23.59 -25.95
C ASN A 434 -25.94 -22.56 -24.82
N LEU A 435 -26.39 -21.33 -25.11
CA LEU A 435 -26.60 -20.29 -24.09
C LEU A 435 -27.65 -20.70 -23.07
N LYS A 436 -28.74 -21.32 -23.52
CA LYS A 436 -29.79 -21.84 -22.63
C LYS A 436 -29.28 -22.98 -21.74
N GLN A 437 -28.39 -23.83 -22.23
CA GLN A 437 -27.85 -24.96 -21.50
C GLN A 437 -26.69 -24.54 -20.58
N LEU A 438 -25.61 -24.01 -21.14
CA LEU A 438 -24.41 -23.59 -20.42
C LEU A 438 -24.67 -22.37 -19.55
N GLY A 439 -25.51 -21.41 -19.98
CA GLY A 439 -25.84 -20.24 -19.18
C GLY A 439 -26.58 -20.57 -17.88
N LYS A 440 -27.37 -21.66 -17.85
CA LYS A 440 -27.98 -22.15 -16.59
C LYS A 440 -26.92 -22.68 -15.62
N TRP A 441 -25.97 -23.46 -16.14
CA TRP A 441 -24.84 -23.95 -15.36
C TRP A 441 -23.96 -22.80 -14.86
N ALA A 442 -23.56 -21.90 -15.75
CA ALA A 442 -22.73 -20.75 -15.44
C ALA A 442 -23.37 -19.86 -14.36
N LYS A 443 -24.68 -19.57 -14.45
CA LYS A 443 -25.40 -18.84 -13.40
C LYS A 443 -25.40 -19.57 -12.05
N ARG A 444 -25.59 -20.89 -12.04
CA ARG A 444 -25.60 -21.70 -10.81
C ARG A 444 -24.24 -21.72 -10.13
N GLU A 445 -23.17 -21.85 -10.91
CA GLU A 445 -21.78 -21.88 -10.40
C GLU A 445 -21.18 -20.47 -10.24
N ASN A 446 -21.95 -19.40 -10.51
CA ASN A 446 -21.52 -18.01 -10.49
C ASN A 446 -20.29 -17.72 -11.40
N ILE A 447 -20.32 -18.27 -12.62
CA ILE A 447 -19.29 -18.11 -13.66
C ILE A 447 -19.78 -17.07 -14.68
N SER A 448 -19.01 -15.99 -14.83
CA SER A 448 -19.29 -14.94 -15.82
C SER A 448 -18.46 -15.02 -17.09
N CYS A 449 -17.42 -15.86 -17.11
CA CYS A 449 -16.54 -16.04 -18.24
C CYS A 449 -16.48 -17.52 -18.62
N TYR A 450 -16.94 -17.91 -19.81
CA TYR A 450 -17.02 -19.32 -20.22
C TYR A 450 -17.09 -19.48 -21.74
N ARG A 451 -16.73 -20.68 -22.22
CA ARG A 451 -16.84 -21.06 -23.64
C ARG A 451 -18.30 -21.35 -23.97
N LEU A 452 -18.88 -20.59 -24.89
CA LEU A 452 -20.26 -20.77 -25.31
C LEU A 452 -20.39 -21.72 -26.52
N TYR A 453 -19.40 -21.71 -27.40
CA TYR A 453 -19.38 -22.49 -28.63
C TYR A 453 -17.95 -22.92 -28.92
N ASP A 454 -17.72 -24.19 -29.25
CA ASP A 454 -16.39 -24.73 -29.55
C ASP A 454 -16.45 -25.68 -30.74
N ALA A 455 -16.44 -25.09 -31.94
CA ALA A 455 -16.54 -25.78 -33.22
C ALA A 455 -17.68 -26.82 -33.26
N ASP A 456 -18.84 -26.47 -32.69
CA ASP A 456 -19.96 -27.39 -32.52
C ASP A 456 -20.48 -27.97 -33.84
N MET A 457 -20.37 -27.18 -34.90
CA MET A 457 -20.75 -27.46 -36.28
C MET A 457 -19.49 -27.49 -37.15
N PRO A 458 -19.24 -28.57 -37.94
CA PRO A 458 -18.03 -28.71 -38.75
C PRO A 458 -17.80 -27.54 -39.73
N GLU A 459 -18.87 -26.95 -40.23
CA GLU A 459 -18.85 -25.80 -41.13
C GLU A 459 -18.40 -24.49 -40.46
N TYR A 460 -18.61 -24.34 -39.15
CA TYR A 460 -18.27 -23.15 -38.36
C TYR A 460 -17.18 -23.50 -37.34
N ALA A 461 -15.93 -23.52 -37.79
CA ALA A 461 -14.75 -23.82 -36.99
C ALA A 461 -14.33 -22.60 -36.12
N LEU A 462 -15.22 -22.17 -35.24
CA LEU A 462 -15.04 -21.03 -34.36
C LEU A 462 -15.04 -21.46 -32.90
N ALA A 463 -14.42 -20.65 -32.06
CA ALA A 463 -14.51 -20.74 -30.62
C ALA A 463 -15.05 -19.40 -30.10
N ILE A 464 -16.16 -19.42 -29.36
CA ILE A 464 -16.83 -18.21 -28.84
C ILE A 464 -16.78 -18.25 -27.33
N ASP A 465 -16.08 -17.28 -26.74
CA ASP A 465 -16.01 -17.07 -25.30
C ASP A 465 -16.85 -15.87 -24.91
N LEU A 466 -17.58 -16.01 -23.81
CA LEU A 466 -18.20 -14.87 -23.13
C LEU A 466 -17.25 -14.38 -22.04
N TYR A 467 -17.07 -13.06 -21.96
CA TYR A 467 -16.43 -12.38 -20.85
C TYR A 467 -17.40 -11.32 -20.33
N GLN A 468 -18.27 -11.72 -19.40
CA GLN A 468 -19.41 -10.91 -18.95
C GLN A 468 -20.31 -10.51 -20.13
N ASP A 469 -20.29 -9.24 -20.50
CA ASP A 469 -21.08 -8.62 -21.56
C ASP A 469 -20.32 -8.48 -22.89
N TRP A 470 -19.09 -8.98 -22.95
CA TRP A 470 -18.27 -9.06 -24.15
C TRP A 470 -18.25 -10.47 -24.73
N VAL A 471 -18.11 -10.53 -26.06
CA VAL A 471 -17.92 -11.77 -26.79
C VAL A 471 -16.58 -11.75 -27.48
N HIS A 472 -15.78 -12.77 -27.22
CA HIS A 472 -14.51 -12.98 -27.90
C HIS A 472 -14.62 -14.17 -28.85
N VAL A 473 -14.45 -13.91 -30.14
CA VAL A 473 -14.54 -14.89 -31.22
C VAL A 473 -13.15 -15.21 -31.72
N GLN A 474 -12.78 -16.48 -31.66
CA GLN A 474 -11.52 -16.99 -32.22
C GLN A 474 -11.82 -17.95 -33.36
N GLU A 475 -11.16 -17.75 -34.50
CA GLU A 475 -11.26 -18.65 -35.65
C GLU A 475 -10.18 -19.73 -35.59
N TYR A 476 -10.59 -21.00 -35.72
CA TYR A 476 -9.66 -22.10 -35.95
C TYR A 476 -9.25 -22.15 -37.42
N ALA A 477 -8.03 -22.63 -37.70
CA ALA A 477 -7.60 -22.83 -39.08
C ALA A 477 -8.52 -23.83 -39.78
N ALA A 478 -9.14 -23.40 -40.89
CA ALA A 478 -9.95 -24.28 -41.71
C ALA A 478 -9.08 -25.46 -42.22
N PRO A 479 -9.64 -26.70 -42.28
CA PRO A 479 -8.97 -27.81 -42.94
C PRO A 479 -8.54 -27.43 -44.37
N ARG A 480 -7.40 -27.96 -44.83
CA ARG A 480 -6.88 -27.70 -46.20
C ARG A 480 -7.87 -28.06 -47.32
N SER A 481 -8.90 -28.84 -47.01
CA SER A 481 -9.96 -29.26 -47.93
C SER A 481 -11.11 -28.25 -48.08
N ILE A 482 -11.13 -27.16 -47.30
CA ILE A 482 -12.16 -26.12 -47.39
C ILE A 482 -11.62 -24.93 -48.18
N ASP A 483 -12.40 -24.48 -49.15
CA ASP A 483 -12.15 -23.26 -49.93
C ASP A 483 -12.04 -22.03 -48.99
N PRO A 484 -10.93 -21.28 -49.00
CA PRO A 484 -10.73 -20.10 -48.17
C PRO A 484 -11.82 -19.05 -48.31
N GLU A 485 -12.41 -18.85 -49.50
CA GLU A 485 -13.49 -17.89 -49.69
C GLU A 485 -14.77 -18.33 -48.98
N LYS A 486 -15.05 -19.64 -48.95
CA LYS A 486 -16.19 -20.20 -48.21
C LYS A 486 -15.99 -20.12 -46.70
N ALA A 487 -14.76 -20.32 -46.20
CA ALA A 487 -14.44 -20.15 -44.78
C ALA A 487 -14.65 -18.69 -44.34
N GLN A 488 -14.19 -17.74 -45.15
CA GLN A 488 -14.36 -16.31 -44.93
C GLN A 488 -15.84 -15.90 -44.93
N ALA A 489 -16.64 -16.39 -45.88
CA ALA A 489 -18.08 -16.13 -45.93
C ALA A 489 -18.80 -16.66 -44.69
N ARG A 490 -18.45 -17.88 -44.22
CA ARG A 490 -19.03 -18.47 -43.00
C ARG A 490 -18.65 -17.73 -41.73
N LEU A 491 -17.43 -17.19 -41.65
CA LEU A 491 -17.06 -16.33 -40.53
C LEU A 491 -17.93 -15.06 -40.51
N PHE A 492 -18.12 -14.39 -41.65
CA PHE A 492 -18.99 -13.21 -41.71
C PHE A 492 -20.44 -13.53 -41.34
N ASP A 493 -20.98 -14.65 -41.82
CA ASP A 493 -22.31 -15.14 -41.43
C ASP A 493 -22.41 -15.34 -39.91
N ALA A 494 -21.38 -15.94 -39.29
CA ALA A 494 -21.35 -16.12 -37.84
C ALA A 494 -21.25 -14.79 -37.09
N LEU A 495 -20.42 -13.84 -37.56
CA LEU A 495 -20.27 -12.52 -36.93
C LEU A 495 -21.55 -11.67 -37.01
N ALA A 496 -22.34 -11.83 -38.07
CA ALA A 496 -23.66 -11.21 -38.17
C ALA A 496 -24.69 -11.89 -37.24
N ALA A 497 -24.59 -13.21 -37.07
CA ALA A 497 -25.50 -14.00 -36.24
C ALA A 497 -25.28 -13.82 -34.72
N ILE A 498 -24.03 -13.61 -34.26
CA ILE A 498 -23.69 -13.54 -32.83
C ILE A 498 -24.45 -12.43 -32.08
N PRO A 499 -24.43 -11.15 -32.52
CA PRO A 499 -25.15 -10.08 -31.83
C PRO A 499 -26.65 -10.35 -31.73
N GLN A 500 -27.26 -10.85 -32.81
CA GLN A 500 -28.68 -11.18 -32.87
C GLN A 500 -29.04 -12.35 -31.95
N ALA A 501 -28.22 -13.40 -31.96
CA ALA A 501 -28.44 -14.60 -31.16
C ALA A 501 -28.33 -14.34 -29.65
N LEU A 502 -27.40 -13.47 -29.25
CA LEU A 502 -27.10 -13.18 -27.84
C LEU A 502 -27.79 -11.92 -27.31
N GLY A 503 -28.38 -11.10 -28.19
CA GLY A 503 -29.02 -9.84 -27.80
C GLY A 503 -28.01 -8.80 -27.29
N ILE A 504 -26.84 -8.71 -27.92
CA ILE A 504 -25.75 -7.79 -27.54
C ILE A 504 -25.47 -6.79 -28.65
N ASP A 505 -24.87 -5.66 -28.28
CA ASP A 505 -24.39 -4.68 -29.25
C ASP A 505 -23.20 -5.23 -30.05
N GLN A 506 -23.15 -4.95 -31.36
CA GLN A 506 -22.09 -5.42 -32.25
C GLN A 506 -20.71 -4.90 -31.82
N SER A 507 -20.61 -3.72 -31.21
CA SER A 507 -19.35 -3.16 -30.68
C SER A 507 -18.74 -3.98 -29.55
N ARG A 508 -19.50 -4.92 -28.96
CA ARG A 508 -19.05 -5.82 -27.89
C ARG A 508 -18.58 -7.18 -28.39
N VAL A 509 -18.55 -7.38 -29.70
CA VAL A 509 -18.00 -8.59 -30.34
C VAL A 509 -16.59 -8.30 -30.83
N VAL A 510 -15.60 -8.95 -30.21
CA VAL A 510 -14.20 -8.86 -30.57
C VAL A 510 -13.78 -10.13 -31.29
N VAL A 511 -13.10 -9.98 -32.42
CA VAL A 511 -12.67 -11.10 -33.27
C VAL A 511 -11.16 -11.16 -33.33
N LYS A 512 -10.58 -12.33 -33.03
CA LYS A 512 -9.15 -12.60 -33.24
C LYS A 512 -8.94 -13.70 -34.26
N ARG A 513 -8.15 -13.38 -35.28
CA ARG A 513 -7.64 -14.36 -36.26
C ARG A 513 -6.29 -14.88 -35.80
N ARG A 514 -6.13 -16.20 -35.77
CA ARG A 514 -4.80 -16.82 -35.63
C ARG A 514 -4.11 -16.86 -36.99
N GLU A 515 -3.40 -15.80 -37.34
CA GLU A 515 -2.34 -15.91 -38.36
C GLU A 515 -1.11 -16.57 -37.72
N ARG A 516 -0.54 -17.59 -38.38
CA ARG A 516 0.73 -18.19 -37.93
C ARG A 516 1.83 -17.15 -38.07
N GLN A 517 2.20 -16.50 -36.97
CA GLN A 517 3.41 -15.69 -36.93
C GLN A 517 4.61 -16.64 -36.76
N SER A 518 5.43 -16.78 -37.81
CA SER A 518 6.73 -17.45 -37.73
C SER A 518 7.80 -16.47 -37.25
N GLY A 519 8.61 -16.86 -36.25
CA GLY A 519 9.76 -16.09 -35.78
C GLY A 519 9.55 -15.36 -34.45
N THR A 520 10.48 -14.45 -34.11
CA THR A 520 10.65 -13.79 -32.79
C THR A 520 9.54 -12.84 -32.35
N ARG A 521 8.36 -12.83 -32.99
CA ARG A 521 7.23 -11.91 -32.71
C ARG A 521 6.16 -12.49 -31.76
N GLN A 522 6.41 -13.65 -31.16
CA GLN A 522 5.41 -14.44 -30.44
C GLN A 522 4.87 -13.81 -29.13
N TYR A 523 5.40 -12.66 -28.71
CA TYR A 523 4.98 -11.94 -27.50
C TYR A 523 4.77 -10.43 -27.72
N GLU A 524 4.71 -9.98 -28.98
CA GLU A 524 4.43 -8.57 -29.28
C GLU A 524 2.93 -8.28 -29.28
N ARG A 525 2.60 -7.08 -28.83
CA ARG A 525 1.25 -6.54 -28.77
C ARG A 525 0.69 -6.44 -30.20
N GLN A 526 -0.40 -7.14 -30.50
CA GLN A 526 -1.05 -7.17 -31.82
C GLN A 526 -1.85 -5.89 -32.11
N ASN A 527 -2.28 -5.16 -31.07
CA ASN A 527 -3.05 -3.92 -31.20
C ASN A 527 -2.72 -2.93 -30.06
N THR A 528 -3.03 -1.64 -30.24
CA THR A 528 -2.54 -0.54 -29.37
C THR A 528 -3.65 0.13 -28.56
N GLN A 529 -4.77 -0.56 -28.29
CA GLN A 529 -5.92 0.08 -27.62
C GLN A 529 -5.75 0.20 -26.10
N GLY A 530 -5.06 -0.75 -25.45
CA GLY A 530 -4.77 -0.72 -24.01
C GLY A 530 -5.95 -0.92 -23.09
N GLN A 531 -7.07 -1.36 -23.63
CA GLN A 531 -8.29 -1.56 -22.86
C GLN A 531 -8.25 -2.93 -22.16
N PHE A 532 -8.14 -2.89 -20.83
CA PHE A 532 -8.34 -4.06 -19.98
C PHE A 532 -9.77 -4.04 -19.43
N THR A 533 -10.38 -5.22 -19.35
CA THR A 533 -11.71 -5.43 -18.77
C THR A 533 -11.55 -6.23 -17.48
N GLU A 534 -12.20 -5.78 -16.40
CA GLU A 534 -12.27 -6.52 -15.15
C GLU A 534 -13.31 -7.64 -15.24
N VAL A 535 -12.92 -8.85 -14.88
CA VAL A 535 -13.78 -10.03 -14.80
C VAL A 535 -13.70 -10.68 -13.42
N ASN A 536 -14.70 -11.48 -13.07
CA ASN A 536 -14.76 -12.17 -11.78
C ASN A 536 -14.70 -13.68 -11.97
N GLU A 537 -13.91 -14.37 -11.14
CA GLU A 537 -13.84 -15.83 -11.09
C GLU A 537 -13.57 -16.27 -9.66
N GLY A 538 -14.38 -17.17 -9.09
CA GLY A 538 -14.10 -17.73 -7.75
C GLY A 538 -14.02 -16.73 -6.59
N GLY A 539 -14.57 -15.52 -6.74
CA GLY A 539 -14.46 -14.45 -5.75
C GLY A 539 -13.16 -13.65 -5.79
N VAL A 540 -12.39 -13.77 -6.89
CA VAL A 540 -11.31 -12.85 -7.24
C VAL A 540 -11.66 -12.04 -8.49
N LYS A 541 -11.06 -10.85 -8.59
CA LYS A 541 -11.15 -9.97 -9.76
C LYS A 541 -9.90 -10.15 -10.62
N LEU A 542 -10.05 -10.27 -11.94
CA LEU A 542 -8.94 -10.49 -12.87
C LEU A 542 -9.08 -9.53 -14.06
N LEU A 543 -7.96 -9.09 -14.61
CA LEU A 543 -7.94 -8.27 -15.82
C LEU A 543 -7.77 -9.16 -17.05
N VAL A 544 -8.64 -8.97 -18.04
CA VAL A 544 -8.52 -9.56 -19.38
C VAL A 544 -8.31 -8.47 -20.42
N ASN A 545 -7.65 -8.81 -21.52
CA ASN A 545 -7.51 -7.93 -22.68
C ASN A 545 -7.95 -8.69 -23.94
N LEU A 546 -9.09 -8.29 -24.49
CA LEU A 546 -9.73 -9.02 -25.58
C LEU A 546 -9.15 -8.69 -26.96
N THR A 547 -8.30 -7.66 -27.10
CA THR A 547 -7.90 -7.10 -28.40
C THR A 547 -6.40 -7.14 -28.66
N ASP A 548 -5.57 -6.73 -27.70
CA ASP A 548 -4.16 -6.36 -27.91
C ASP A 548 -3.17 -7.52 -27.87
N TYR A 549 -3.51 -8.64 -27.22
CA TYR A 549 -2.58 -9.77 -27.01
C TYR A 549 -3.06 -11.02 -27.74
N LEU A 550 -2.18 -12.01 -27.96
CA LEU A 550 -2.56 -13.28 -28.59
C LEU A 550 -3.69 -13.98 -27.84
N ASP A 551 -3.54 -14.09 -26.52
CA ASP A 551 -4.53 -14.63 -25.59
C ASP A 551 -5.16 -13.51 -24.76
N THR A 552 -6.23 -13.82 -24.03
CA THR A 552 -7.04 -12.82 -23.32
C THR A 552 -6.50 -12.45 -21.94
N GLY A 553 -5.47 -13.12 -21.42
CA GLY A 553 -5.03 -12.96 -20.04
C GLY A 553 -5.64 -13.97 -19.05
N LEU A 554 -6.60 -14.78 -19.49
CA LEU A 554 -7.28 -15.78 -18.65
C LEU A 554 -7.62 -17.04 -19.47
N PHE A 555 -6.97 -18.16 -19.17
CA PHE A 555 -7.30 -19.46 -19.77
C PHE A 555 -8.53 -20.07 -19.08
N LEU A 556 -9.68 -20.04 -19.76
CA LEU A 556 -10.97 -20.44 -19.19
C LEU A 556 -11.04 -21.94 -18.85
N ASP A 557 -10.34 -22.78 -19.61
CA ASP A 557 -10.27 -24.23 -19.45
C ASP A 557 -9.61 -24.65 -18.12
N HIS A 558 -8.72 -23.83 -17.58
CA HIS A 558 -8.02 -24.09 -16.32
C HIS A 558 -8.76 -23.58 -15.07
N ARG A 559 -10.00 -23.09 -15.20
CA ARG A 559 -10.81 -22.61 -14.07
C ARG A 559 -10.93 -23.63 -12.93
N PRO A 560 -11.24 -24.92 -13.17
CA PRO A 560 -11.30 -25.90 -12.09
C PRO A 560 -9.99 -26.04 -11.30
N MET A 561 -8.84 -25.95 -11.99
CA MET A 561 -7.53 -26.00 -11.35
C MET A 561 -7.31 -24.81 -10.44
N ARG A 562 -7.63 -23.60 -10.89
CA ARG A 562 -7.53 -22.38 -10.07
C ARG A 562 -8.45 -22.44 -8.85
N MET A 563 -9.68 -22.93 -9.00
CA MET A 563 -10.60 -23.14 -7.89
C MET A 563 -10.09 -24.18 -6.88
N ARG A 564 -9.44 -25.24 -7.35
CA ARG A 564 -8.78 -26.22 -6.49
C ARG A 564 -7.63 -25.59 -5.70
N ILE A 565 -6.74 -24.86 -6.37
CA ILE A 565 -5.62 -24.15 -5.74
C ILE A 565 -6.15 -23.20 -4.65
N GLN A 566 -7.20 -22.43 -4.93
CA GLN A 566 -7.82 -21.55 -3.93
C GLN A 566 -8.31 -22.31 -2.68
N ARG A 567 -8.88 -23.51 -2.82
CA ARG A 567 -9.34 -24.30 -1.68
C ARG A 567 -8.18 -24.91 -0.88
N GLU A 568 -7.11 -25.28 -1.57
CA GLU A 568 -6.00 -26.02 -0.97
C GLU A 568 -4.87 -25.13 -0.45
N ALA A 569 -4.87 -23.82 -0.73
CA ALA A 569 -3.76 -22.92 -0.45
C ALA A 569 -3.67 -22.42 1.00
N ALA A 570 -4.70 -22.59 1.83
CA ALA A 570 -4.73 -22.05 3.19
C ALA A 570 -3.47 -22.40 4.01
N GLY A 571 -2.72 -21.39 4.45
CA GLY A 571 -1.50 -21.52 5.23
C GLY A 571 -0.26 -22.01 4.46
N LYS A 572 -0.37 -22.33 3.17
CA LYS A 572 0.71 -22.90 2.36
C LYS A 572 1.58 -21.85 1.68
N ARG A 573 2.85 -22.19 1.44
CA ARG A 573 3.76 -21.51 0.51
C ARG A 573 3.46 -22.03 -0.90
N PHE A 574 2.96 -21.15 -1.76
CA PHE A 574 2.58 -21.50 -3.13
C PHE A 574 3.63 -21.06 -4.15
N LEU A 575 4.02 -21.94 -5.06
CA LEU A 575 4.88 -21.65 -6.20
C LEU A 575 4.11 -21.80 -7.51
N ASN A 576 4.16 -20.80 -8.38
CA ASN A 576 3.55 -20.80 -9.69
C ASN A 576 4.62 -20.56 -10.77
N LEU A 577 4.89 -21.57 -11.57
CA LEU A 577 5.92 -21.53 -12.61
C LEU A 577 5.28 -21.38 -13.99
N PHE A 578 5.92 -20.61 -14.87
CA PHE A 578 5.32 -20.17 -16.13
C PHE A 578 4.00 -19.42 -15.87
N CYS A 579 4.05 -18.51 -14.89
CA CYS A 579 2.83 -18.05 -14.24
C CYS A 579 1.92 -17.19 -15.12
N TYR A 580 2.40 -16.72 -16.28
CA TYR A 580 1.67 -15.83 -17.17
C TYR A 580 1.16 -14.60 -16.39
N THR A 581 -0.14 -14.31 -16.41
CA THR A 581 -0.79 -13.22 -15.67
C THR A 581 -1.09 -13.57 -14.20
N ALA A 582 -0.50 -14.66 -13.69
CA ALA A 582 -0.54 -15.17 -12.31
C ALA A 582 -1.93 -15.38 -11.73
N THR A 583 -2.93 -15.71 -12.56
CA THR A 583 -4.32 -15.93 -12.11
C THR A 583 -4.41 -17.02 -11.04
N ALA A 584 -3.70 -18.15 -11.21
CA ALA A 584 -3.62 -19.21 -10.20
C ALA A 584 -3.03 -18.71 -8.86
N SER A 585 -2.05 -17.80 -8.89
CA SER A 585 -1.46 -17.22 -7.67
C SER A 585 -2.40 -16.27 -6.96
N VAL A 586 -3.22 -15.51 -7.71
CA VAL A 586 -4.28 -14.67 -7.13
C VAL A 586 -5.32 -15.53 -6.41
N HIS A 587 -5.70 -16.66 -7.02
CA HIS A 587 -6.56 -17.66 -6.38
C HIS A 587 -5.92 -18.27 -5.12
N ALA A 588 -4.63 -18.62 -5.16
CA ALA A 588 -3.90 -19.10 -3.98
C ALA A 588 -3.89 -18.06 -2.85
N ALA A 589 -3.62 -16.80 -3.16
CA ALA A 589 -3.63 -15.69 -2.20
C ALA A 589 -5.03 -15.51 -1.58
N LYS A 590 -6.09 -15.55 -2.40
CA LYS A 590 -7.49 -15.53 -1.93
C LYS A 590 -7.82 -16.72 -1.02
N GLY A 591 -7.24 -17.87 -1.32
CA GLY A 591 -7.35 -19.10 -0.52
C GLY A 591 -6.65 -19.05 0.84
N GLY A 592 -5.93 -17.97 1.14
CA GLY A 592 -5.18 -17.84 2.39
C GLY A 592 -3.77 -18.40 2.33
N ALA A 593 -3.15 -18.47 1.14
CA ALA A 593 -1.72 -18.77 1.02
C ALA A 593 -0.89 -17.88 1.97
N ARG A 594 0.08 -18.50 2.66
CA ARG A 594 1.04 -17.81 3.52
C ARG A 594 1.92 -16.86 2.70
N SER A 595 2.34 -17.31 1.53
CA SER A 595 3.07 -16.54 0.54
C SER A 595 2.90 -17.16 -0.84
N THR A 596 3.00 -16.35 -1.89
CA THR A 596 3.07 -16.85 -3.27
C THR A 596 4.37 -16.41 -3.92
N MET A 597 4.96 -17.28 -4.75
CA MET A 597 6.07 -16.95 -5.65
C MET A 597 5.63 -17.28 -7.06
N SER A 598 5.64 -16.31 -7.97
CA SER A 598 5.25 -16.51 -9.37
C SER A 598 6.39 -16.12 -10.29
N VAL A 599 6.81 -17.04 -11.15
CA VAL A 599 7.99 -16.88 -12.01
C VAL A 599 7.57 -16.92 -13.48
N ASP A 600 7.98 -15.92 -14.25
CA ASP A 600 7.76 -15.87 -15.69
C ASP A 600 8.89 -15.11 -16.41
N LEU A 601 9.16 -15.45 -17.66
CA LEU A 601 10.15 -14.75 -18.49
C LEU A 601 9.67 -13.36 -18.92
N SER A 602 8.36 -13.18 -19.08
CA SER A 602 7.75 -11.99 -19.66
C SER A 602 7.50 -10.93 -18.59
N ARG A 603 8.26 -9.82 -18.67
CA ARG A 603 8.00 -8.64 -17.84
C ARG A 603 6.59 -8.10 -18.04
N THR A 604 6.08 -8.12 -19.27
CA THR A 604 4.72 -7.67 -19.59
C THR A 604 3.67 -8.47 -18.83
N TYR A 605 3.83 -9.79 -18.73
CA TYR A 605 2.90 -10.64 -17.99
C TYR A 605 3.06 -10.50 -16.48
N LEU A 606 4.28 -10.31 -15.98
CA LEU A 606 4.51 -10.01 -14.56
C LEU A 606 3.95 -8.64 -14.16
N ASP A 607 4.02 -7.63 -15.02
CA ASP A 607 3.39 -6.33 -14.76
C ASP A 607 1.86 -6.45 -14.76
N TRP A 608 1.29 -7.29 -15.63
CA TRP A 608 -0.13 -7.64 -15.60
C TRP A 608 -0.50 -8.43 -14.34
N ALA A 609 0.30 -9.41 -13.95
CA ALA A 609 0.15 -10.17 -12.71
C ALA A 609 0.13 -9.26 -11.47
N ARG A 610 1.03 -8.27 -11.43
CA ARG A 610 1.06 -7.26 -10.35
C ARG A 610 -0.26 -6.50 -10.28
N ARG A 611 -0.85 -6.13 -11.43
CA ARG A 611 -2.17 -5.49 -11.48
C ARG A 611 -3.27 -6.43 -10.99
N ASN A 612 -3.25 -7.71 -11.34
CA ASN A 612 -4.21 -8.70 -10.83
C ASN A 612 -4.11 -8.87 -9.31
N PHE A 613 -2.91 -8.94 -8.73
CA PHE A 613 -2.77 -8.94 -7.26
C PHE A 613 -3.31 -7.66 -6.61
N SER A 614 -2.92 -6.51 -7.17
CA SER A 614 -3.33 -5.19 -6.65
C SER A 614 -4.84 -5.00 -6.71
N LEU A 615 -5.48 -5.48 -7.78
CA LEU A 615 -6.94 -5.45 -7.97
C LEU A 615 -7.70 -6.17 -6.84
N ASN A 616 -7.06 -7.15 -6.19
CA ASN A 616 -7.61 -7.90 -5.07
C ASN A 616 -7.11 -7.39 -3.70
N GLY A 617 -6.29 -6.33 -3.67
CA GLY A 617 -5.73 -5.78 -2.43
C GLY A 617 -4.63 -6.66 -1.83
N PHE A 618 -4.00 -7.49 -2.65
CA PHE A 618 -2.88 -8.35 -2.26
C PHE A 618 -1.54 -7.61 -2.45
N SER A 619 -0.60 -7.87 -1.55
CA SER A 619 0.65 -7.13 -1.35
C SER A 619 1.90 -7.94 -1.72
N ASP A 620 3.08 -7.41 -1.37
CA ASP A 620 4.43 -7.97 -1.58
C ASP A 620 4.70 -9.37 -1.00
N LYS A 621 3.81 -9.92 -0.15
CA LYS A 621 3.87 -11.35 0.22
C LYS A 621 3.67 -12.26 -1.01
N ASN A 622 3.13 -11.70 -2.09
CA ASN A 622 2.94 -12.34 -3.38
C ASN A 622 4.04 -11.86 -4.32
N ARG A 623 5.12 -12.62 -4.36
CA ARG A 623 6.34 -12.27 -5.09
C ARG A 623 6.19 -12.62 -6.56
N LEU A 624 6.73 -11.74 -7.38
CA LEU A 624 6.81 -11.88 -8.82
C LEU A 624 8.29 -11.80 -9.21
N GLU A 625 8.78 -12.81 -9.92
CA GLU A 625 10.17 -12.87 -10.34
C GLU A 625 10.29 -13.05 -11.84
N GLN A 626 11.09 -12.18 -12.47
CA GLN A 626 11.41 -12.31 -13.87
C GLN A 626 12.61 -13.23 -14.04
N GLY A 627 12.40 -14.41 -14.64
CA GLY A 627 13.48 -15.37 -14.84
C GLY A 627 13.09 -16.52 -15.76
N ASP A 628 14.11 -17.21 -16.28
CA ASP A 628 13.93 -18.53 -16.88
C ASP A 628 13.60 -19.54 -15.78
N VAL A 629 12.52 -20.29 -15.95
CA VAL A 629 12.00 -21.18 -14.90
C VAL A 629 12.98 -22.31 -14.54
N MET A 630 13.68 -22.87 -15.53
CA MET A 630 14.62 -23.96 -15.30
C MET A 630 15.83 -23.45 -14.52
N ALA A 631 16.44 -22.35 -14.97
CA ALA A 631 17.55 -21.71 -14.27
C ALA A 631 17.15 -21.21 -12.87
N TRP A 632 15.94 -20.65 -12.74
CA TRP A 632 15.41 -20.20 -11.46
C TRP A 632 15.26 -21.38 -10.49
N LEU A 633 14.68 -22.50 -10.92
CA LEU A 633 14.55 -23.69 -10.08
C LEU A 633 15.91 -24.26 -9.65
N GLN A 634 16.90 -24.27 -10.55
CA GLN A 634 18.26 -24.70 -10.26
C GLN A 634 18.95 -23.80 -9.21
N ALA A 635 18.66 -22.50 -9.21
CA ALA A 635 19.20 -21.54 -8.24
C ALA A 635 18.41 -21.49 -6.92
N CYS A 636 17.10 -21.72 -6.96
CA CYS A 636 16.21 -21.63 -5.82
C CYS A 636 16.56 -22.67 -4.75
N ARG A 637 16.49 -22.28 -3.48
CA ARG A 637 16.70 -23.16 -2.31
C ARG A 637 15.51 -23.18 -1.35
N ASP A 638 14.47 -22.39 -1.64
CA ASP A 638 13.25 -22.34 -0.83
C ASP A 638 12.39 -23.58 -1.05
N GLU A 639 11.59 -23.93 -0.05
CA GLU A 639 10.61 -25.01 -0.12
C GLU A 639 9.18 -24.46 -0.23
N TYR A 640 8.31 -25.23 -0.89
CA TYR A 640 6.92 -24.88 -1.15
C TYR A 640 6.00 -26.06 -0.87
N ASP A 641 4.82 -25.78 -0.32
CA ASP A 641 3.86 -26.82 0.09
C ASP A 641 2.84 -27.12 -1.04
N LEU A 642 2.70 -26.19 -1.99
CA LEU A 642 1.86 -26.33 -3.17
C LEU A 642 2.56 -25.72 -4.38
N ILE A 643 2.77 -26.50 -5.43
CA ILE A 643 3.42 -26.04 -6.67
C ILE A 643 2.44 -26.22 -7.84
N PHE A 644 2.33 -25.21 -8.69
CA PHE A 644 1.59 -25.28 -9.95
C PHE A 644 2.51 -24.96 -11.13
N ILE A 645 2.46 -25.79 -12.16
CA ILE A 645 3.29 -25.68 -13.36
C ILE A 645 2.40 -25.94 -14.57
N ASP A 646 2.23 -24.92 -15.41
CA ASP A 646 1.48 -25.01 -16.67
C ASP A 646 2.30 -24.37 -17.80
N PRO A 647 3.34 -25.06 -18.29
CA PRO A 647 4.24 -24.48 -19.27
C PRO A 647 3.60 -24.47 -20.67
N PRO A 648 4.03 -23.55 -21.54
CA PRO A 648 3.69 -23.63 -22.96
C PRO A 648 4.31 -24.90 -23.58
N THR A 649 3.75 -25.39 -24.69
CA THR A 649 4.35 -26.55 -25.41
C THR A 649 5.79 -26.28 -25.82
N PHE A 650 6.05 -25.06 -26.32
CA PHE A 650 7.37 -24.58 -26.68
C PHE A 650 7.55 -23.15 -26.18
N SER A 651 8.73 -22.82 -25.67
CA SER A 651 9.11 -21.44 -25.33
C SER A 651 10.45 -21.11 -25.98
N ASN A 652 10.45 -20.05 -26.79
CA ASN A 652 11.65 -19.47 -27.40
C ASN A 652 11.77 -18.03 -26.93
N SER A 653 12.84 -17.70 -26.20
CA SER A 653 13.12 -16.34 -25.75
C SER A 653 14.58 -16.00 -25.99
N LYS A 654 14.87 -14.76 -26.43
CA LYS A 654 16.24 -14.24 -26.57
C LYS A 654 17.02 -14.23 -25.25
N ARG A 655 16.33 -14.40 -24.12
CA ARG A 655 16.89 -14.39 -22.75
C ARG A 655 17.09 -15.79 -22.17
N MET A 656 16.79 -16.84 -22.93
CA MET A 656 17.07 -18.22 -22.57
C MET A 656 18.25 -18.74 -23.38
N GLU A 657 19.09 -19.57 -22.76
CA GLU A 657 20.02 -20.42 -23.50
C GLU A 657 19.25 -21.66 -23.99
N GLY A 658 18.80 -21.62 -25.25
CA GLY A 658 18.09 -22.71 -25.89
C GLY A 658 16.56 -22.54 -25.98
N VAL A 659 15.89 -23.65 -26.29
CA VAL A 659 14.43 -23.74 -26.52
C VAL A 659 13.86 -24.71 -25.50
N PHE A 660 12.86 -24.30 -24.73
CA PHE A 660 12.12 -25.23 -23.88
C PHE A 660 11.08 -25.99 -24.72
N ASP A 661 11.04 -27.31 -24.57
CA ASP A 661 10.06 -28.21 -25.15
C ASP A 661 9.46 -29.07 -24.03
N VAL A 662 8.15 -28.94 -23.79
CA VAL A 662 7.50 -29.62 -22.67
C VAL A 662 7.63 -31.15 -22.74
N GLN A 663 7.66 -31.76 -23.94
CA GLN A 663 7.76 -33.22 -24.08
C GLN A 663 9.19 -33.73 -23.86
N ARG A 664 10.19 -32.91 -24.20
CA ARG A 664 11.60 -33.25 -24.00
C ARG A 664 12.04 -32.99 -22.55
N ASP A 665 11.60 -31.86 -22.00
CA ASP A 665 12.18 -31.28 -20.78
C ASP A 665 11.34 -31.50 -19.52
N HIS A 666 10.11 -32.07 -19.61
CA HIS A 666 9.25 -32.22 -18.42
C HIS A 666 9.88 -33.06 -17.31
N VAL A 667 10.73 -34.03 -17.63
CA VAL A 667 11.39 -34.86 -16.60
C VAL A 667 12.29 -34.01 -15.71
N GLU A 668 13.18 -33.21 -16.31
CA GLU A 668 14.07 -32.32 -15.57
C GLU A 668 13.29 -31.23 -14.83
N LEU A 669 12.31 -30.62 -15.49
CA LEU A 669 11.45 -29.60 -14.88
C LEU A 669 10.75 -30.13 -13.61
N LEU A 670 10.16 -31.32 -13.71
CA LEU A 670 9.43 -31.93 -12.60
C LEU A 670 10.36 -32.39 -11.48
N ASP A 671 11.55 -32.90 -11.81
CA ASP A 671 12.56 -33.25 -10.80
C ASP A 671 13.02 -32.03 -10.01
N LEU A 672 13.36 -30.95 -10.72
CA LEU A 672 13.77 -29.69 -10.10
C LEU A 672 12.64 -29.11 -9.23
N ALA A 673 11.39 -29.18 -9.68
CA ALA A 673 10.26 -28.69 -8.92
C ALA A 673 9.92 -29.57 -7.71
N VAL A 674 9.95 -30.90 -7.83
CA VAL A 674 9.74 -31.81 -6.68
C VAL A 674 10.85 -31.64 -5.65
N ALA A 675 12.08 -31.32 -6.08
CA ALA A 675 13.18 -31.00 -5.15
C ALA A 675 12.95 -29.70 -4.34
N ARG A 676 11.97 -28.87 -4.71
CA ARG A 676 11.50 -27.70 -3.93
C ARG A 676 10.20 -28.00 -3.16
N LEU A 677 9.68 -29.21 -3.22
CA LEU A 677 8.45 -29.59 -2.54
C LEU A 677 8.75 -29.92 -1.08
N ALA A 678 8.06 -29.24 -0.16
CA ALA A 678 8.14 -29.52 1.26
C ALA A 678 7.57 -30.93 1.57
N PRO A 679 7.94 -31.56 2.69
CA PRO A 679 7.36 -32.83 3.11
C PRO A 679 5.82 -32.77 3.15
N GLY A 680 5.16 -33.71 2.46
CA GLY A 680 3.69 -33.74 2.34
C GLY A 680 3.09 -32.72 1.35
N GLY A 681 3.93 -31.97 0.64
CA GLY A 681 3.49 -31.04 -0.40
C GLY A 681 2.89 -31.73 -1.63
N VAL A 682 2.25 -30.93 -2.49
CA VAL A 682 1.65 -31.39 -3.75
C VAL A 682 2.11 -30.50 -4.91
N LEU A 683 2.47 -31.13 -6.02
CA LEU A 683 2.75 -30.47 -7.30
C LEU A 683 1.62 -30.81 -8.29
N TYR A 684 0.99 -29.77 -8.85
CA TYR A 684 0.07 -29.89 -9.98
C TYR A 684 0.77 -29.48 -11.27
N PHE A 685 0.87 -30.41 -12.20
CA PHE A 685 1.45 -30.19 -13.53
C PHE A 685 0.36 -30.30 -14.57
N SER A 686 0.26 -29.34 -15.48
CA SER A 686 -0.64 -29.39 -16.62
C SER A 686 0.07 -28.97 -17.88
N ASN A 687 -0.45 -29.37 -19.04
CA ASN A 687 -0.07 -28.79 -20.32
C ASN A 687 -1.16 -29.05 -21.38
N ASN A 688 -1.10 -28.29 -22.48
CA ASN A 688 -2.03 -28.39 -23.60
C ASN A 688 -1.45 -29.09 -24.85
N PHE A 689 -0.31 -29.78 -24.72
CA PHE A 689 0.30 -30.46 -25.86
C PHE A 689 -0.48 -31.74 -26.18
N ARG A 690 -1.25 -31.74 -27.28
CA ARG A 690 -2.17 -32.83 -27.66
C ARG A 690 -1.53 -34.22 -27.79
N LYS A 691 -0.22 -34.29 -28.02
CA LYS A 691 0.54 -35.55 -28.16
C LYS A 691 1.39 -35.86 -26.93
N PHE A 692 1.22 -35.12 -25.83
CA PHE A 692 2.03 -35.27 -24.64
C PHE A 692 1.91 -36.66 -24.04
N GLN A 693 3.05 -37.26 -23.75
CA GLN A 693 3.22 -38.49 -23.01
C GLN A 693 4.09 -38.22 -21.79
N LEU A 694 3.55 -38.50 -20.61
CA LEU A 694 4.32 -38.41 -19.37
C LEU A 694 5.32 -39.57 -19.35
N ASP A 695 6.57 -39.27 -19.03
CA ASP A 695 7.65 -40.26 -18.99
C ASP A 695 7.47 -41.20 -17.79
N GLU A 696 7.52 -42.51 -18.03
CA GLU A 696 7.24 -43.55 -17.03
C GLU A 696 8.22 -43.51 -15.85
N ARG A 697 9.45 -43.01 -16.05
CA ARG A 697 10.47 -42.85 -15.00
C ARG A 697 10.03 -41.91 -13.87
N LEU A 698 9.05 -41.04 -14.11
CA LEU A 698 8.48 -40.19 -13.06
C LEU A 698 7.58 -40.99 -12.12
N SER A 699 6.84 -41.96 -12.64
CA SER A 699 5.97 -42.84 -11.85
C SER A 699 6.76 -43.80 -10.97
N GLU A 700 8.01 -44.13 -11.35
CA GLU A 700 8.92 -44.92 -10.52
C GLU A 700 9.42 -44.14 -9.30
N ARG A 701 9.66 -42.83 -9.46
CA ARG A 701 10.25 -41.96 -8.44
C ARG A 701 9.23 -41.26 -7.54
N TYR A 702 8.06 -40.95 -8.08
CA TYR A 702 7.04 -40.14 -7.42
C TYR A 702 5.69 -40.85 -7.40
N ALA A 703 4.78 -40.38 -6.53
CA ALA A 703 3.38 -40.74 -6.61
C ALA A 703 2.72 -39.83 -7.65
N VAL A 704 2.31 -40.40 -8.78
CA VAL A 704 1.76 -39.68 -9.94
C VAL A 704 0.32 -40.13 -10.17
N GLU A 705 -0.60 -39.18 -10.20
CA GLU A 705 -2.03 -39.40 -10.49
C GLU A 705 -2.46 -38.49 -11.63
N GLU A 706 -3.00 -39.05 -12.72
CA GLU A 706 -3.62 -38.23 -13.77
C GLU A 706 -4.99 -37.74 -13.31
N ILE A 707 -5.17 -36.41 -13.29
CA ILE A 707 -6.39 -35.74 -12.80
C ILE A 707 -7.13 -34.98 -13.90
N SER A 708 -6.75 -35.17 -15.17
CA SER A 708 -7.31 -34.47 -16.34
C SER A 708 -8.84 -34.37 -16.32
N ALA A 709 -9.55 -35.47 -16.06
CA ALA A 709 -11.02 -35.52 -16.02
C ALA A 709 -11.64 -34.67 -14.90
N GLN A 710 -10.91 -34.44 -13.80
CA GLN A 710 -11.36 -33.63 -12.66
C GLN A 710 -11.17 -32.13 -12.90
N THR A 711 -10.53 -31.76 -14.02
CA THR A 711 -10.08 -30.39 -14.30
C THR A 711 -10.78 -29.76 -15.51
N LEU A 712 -11.84 -30.39 -15.99
CA LEU A 712 -12.64 -29.92 -17.13
C LEU A 712 -14.04 -29.51 -16.69
N ASP A 713 -14.42 -28.28 -17.03
CA ASP A 713 -15.78 -27.80 -16.83
C ASP A 713 -16.70 -28.19 -18.02
N PRO A 714 -18.03 -28.18 -17.83
CA PRO A 714 -19.01 -28.44 -18.89
C PRO A 714 -18.84 -27.62 -20.17
N ASP A 715 -18.31 -26.39 -20.10
CA ASP A 715 -18.07 -25.53 -21.26
C ASP A 715 -16.94 -26.04 -22.18
N PHE A 716 -16.12 -26.98 -21.71
CA PHE A 716 -15.06 -27.65 -22.49
C PHE A 716 -15.27 -29.16 -22.68
N ALA A 717 -16.41 -29.70 -22.28
CA ALA A 717 -16.68 -31.15 -22.28
C ALA A 717 -16.57 -31.82 -23.67
N ARG A 718 -16.81 -31.08 -24.77
CA ARG A 718 -16.67 -31.61 -26.14
C ARG A 718 -15.22 -31.81 -26.57
N ASN A 719 -14.28 -31.11 -25.93
CA ASN A 719 -12.86 -31.16 -26.24
C ASN A 719 -12.07 -31.65 -25.02
N SER A 720 -12.25 -32.92 -24.69
CA SER A 720 -11.58 -33.56 -23.54
C SER A 720 -10.05 -33.65 -23.67
N LYS A 721 -9.48 -33.27 -24.82
CA LYS A 721 -8.04 -33.22 -25.08
C LYS A 721 -7.48 -31.79 -25.11
N ILE A 722 -8.20 -30.83 -24.54
CA ILE A 722 -7.76 -29.42 -24.50
C ILE A 722 -6.51 -29.24 -23.63
N HIS A 723 -6.44 -29.95 -22.50
CA HIS A 723 -5.26 -30.08 -21.66
C HIS A 723 -5.24 -31.43 -20.95
N ARG A 724 -4.08 -31.79 -20.43
CA ARG A 724 -3.90 -32.89 -19.49
C ARG A 724 -3.30 -32.35 -18.20
N ALA A 725 -3.64 -32.96 -17.07
CA ALA A 725 -3.17 -32.54 -15.75
C ALA A 725 -2.84 -33.74 -14.86
N TRP A 726 -1.80 -33.59 -14.04
CA TRP A 726 -1.30 -34.58 -13.11
C TRP A 726 -1.09 -33.97 -11.73
N LYS A 727 -1.35 -34.78 -10.71
CA LYS A 727 -0.96 -34.55 -9.33
C LYS A 727 0.28 -35.38 -9.04
N ILE A 728 1.32 -34.76 -8.51
CA ILE A 728 2.62 -35.37 -8.23
C ILE A 728 2.99 -35.10 -6.77
N GLN A 729 3.43 -36.14 -6.07
CA GLN A 729 3.89 -36.07 -4.68
C GLN A 729 5.17 -36.88 -4.51
N ALA A 730 6.04 -36.45 -3.60
CA ALA A 730 7.17 -37.27 -3.15
C ALA A 730 6.64 -38.57 -2.50
N ARG A 731 7.33 -39.69 -2.73
CA ARG A 731 7.02 -40.99 -2.12
C ARG A 731 7.56 -41.09 -0.71
#